data_AF-A0A514WPV2-F1
#
_entry.id   AF-A0A514WPV2-F1
#
_cell.length_a   1.000
_cell.length_b   1.000
_cell.length_c   1.000
_cell.angle_alpha   90.00
_cell.angle_beta   90.00
_cell.angle_gamma   90.00
#
_symmetry.space_group_name_H-M   'P 1'
#
loop_
_entity.id
_entity.type
_entity.pdbx_description
1 polymer ?
#
loop_
_entity_poly.entity_id
_entity_poly.type
_entity_poly.pdbx_seq_one_letter_code
_entity_poly.pdbx_strand_id
1 'polypeptide(L)'
;MKLAYRAAAFKAALCSSAAIGLLAAAPAFADSQVLAGNYITIGLNEKGTLGYNGGVSPGILYDGTGTGAFNPSYDYLTPGSPFEGFVVAGTGGGSAFSISNNNAFTATITGGTLTNYNGVEYNGTTYDLRAVWTATVADLFTITNDYYFNVTDQQVNITTSITALSDLTGLSFSRELDPDAVAAAGDSSVTNNYLGNGSIPATDLVYAEALVSKYVIGLYTDTTYEHNAAVTGWSRDTASYLAGTNVGNGDNTIGLGFSLGDLLNGASLSFDYSYIFGTDIAAAVGGVGNITGDNTTSDLLNGAVLPVIDGGTLTVDAAGSYSSDIGVTSNNGTIDTNGFDAALTGVISGDGGITKTGAGTLVLTGANTYTGGTTITDGTLVGNTTSIQGAVTNNAALIIDQDSDGTLGSDMSGSGSFTKDGTGTVVLTGANSYTGGTTVLDGSLVGTTASLQGDVANSGTVVFDQTTDGTYSGAVSGSGMFAKTGSGTLTLTGANTYTGGTVVTDGTLAGDTSSLQGPILNTANVEFDQAAAGVYSGSISGTGTLTKTGAGSLNLTDTSDYTGATTIDEGRLAVNGSIAGSIVTVNSGGIVGGNGTVGGLIVRTGATAAPGNSIGHLHVASDLTFEVGSTYAVEVNAAGAGDRISTTGVATIEGGTVEVLAEAGDYKPQGSYVILSADGGVSGTFDEVTSNFAFLVPTLSYSANGVLLTLTRNDVTFAGAGTTANQIAVGTAIDGTFVIGTPIYDALVGSSTSEIGSGLDALSGEIHASTLSVAADDAANLRRTLLERARSAAPSSVTGGKIALWADVGGNWNDKDGNANAAKVSASGYRFVGGVELSPSDSVKLGLAGGTAHQDVTVARRASTADLDEVYGAIYAAAGFGPLTLRAGASYTDLDTETKRTIDYRSLEESLDGKGGGSVKQVFGEAGYVLPLGAGSIEPFAGFNALWLTGDRFRETGGTAALKGSQRTQGYGWTSAGLRMTLGSATAPVAVRTKIAWEHATSDVDVGSRVAFQQGGSSFIVEGAPLSRDSVNLDAAIEWPATSAFSLGAGYTGSIGSRGEDHGIRASATVRF
;
A
#
# COMPACT_ATOMS: atom_id res chain seq x y z
N MET A 1 22.58 9.52 36.41
CA MET A 1 23.61 10.48 35.94
C MET A 1 22.89 11.64 35.30
N LYS A 2 23.03 12.83 35.91
CA LYS A 2 22.79 14.20 35.40
C LYS A 2 21.44 14.44 34.68
N LEU A 3 20.44 15.12 35.23
CA LEU A 3 20.45 16.23 36.19
C LEU A 3 21.37 17.37 35.75
N ALA A 4 20.81 18.26 34.94
CA ALA A 4 21.16 19.68 34.79
C ALA A 4 20.15 20.30 33.80
N TYR A 5 19.55 21.46 34.00
CA TYR A 5 19.62 22.43 35.08
C TYR A 5 18.47 23.42 34.83
N ARG A 6 17.52 23.55 35.76
CA ARG A 6 16.71 24.77 35.89
C ARG A 6 17.57 25.80 36.62
N ALA A 7 17.83 26.93 36.00
CA ALA A 7 18.15 28.23 36.61
C ALA A 7 18.24 29.23 35.43
N ALA A 8 17.70 30.44 35.45
CA ALA A 8 17.37 31.28 36.57
C ALA A 8 16.27 32.28 36.15
N ALA A 9 15.23 32.39 36.98
CA ALA A 9 14.50 33.63 37.16
C ALA A 9 15.31 34.51 38.12
N PHE A 10 15.64 35.74 37.71
CA PHE A 10 16.18 36.85 38.51
C PHE A 10 16.17 38.08 37.56
N LYS A 11 15.73 39.29 37.88
CA LYS A 11 15.26 39.88 39.13
C LYS A 11 14.73 41.30 38.83
N ALA A 12 13.74 41.73 39.62
CA ALA A 12 13.48 43.08 40.18
C ALA A 12 13.49 44.30 39.23
N ALA A 13 12.36 44.98 39.01
CA ALA A 13 11.70 45.92 39.94
C ALA A 13 12.56 47.15 40.29
N LEU A 14 12.13 48.35 39.87
CA LEU A 14 11.78 49.48 40.75
C LEU A 14 11.44 50.76 39.94
N CYS A 15 10.35 51.42 40.37
CA CYS A 15 10.19 52.87 40.60
C CYS A 15 10.44 53.86 39.43
N SER A 16 9.80 55.01 39.33
CA SER A 16 8.65 55.66 39.98
C SER A 16 8.61 57.07 39.36
N SER A 17 7.42 57.50 38.93
CA SER A 17 6.89 58.87 39.04
C SER A 17 7.84 60.09 38.88
N ALA A 18 7.48 60.91 37.88
CA ALA A 18 6.99 62.30 38.05
C ALA A 18 7.88 63.47 37.57
N ALA A 19 7.13 64.38 36.91
CA ALA A 19 7.31 65.83 36.76
C ALA A 19 8.47 66.27 35.85
N ILE A 20 8.27 67.20 34.92
CA ILE A 20 8.05 68.65 35.08
C ILE A 20 7.64 69.13 33.65
N GLY A 21 6.80 70.12 33.37
CA GLY A 21 6.25 71.24 34.12
C GLY A 21 5.79 72.27 33.07
N LEU A 22 4.68 72.91 33.39
CA LEU A 22 3.78 73.74 32.58
C LEU A 22 4.26 75.21 32.41
N LEU A 23 3.62 75.92 31.46
CA LEU A 23 3.39 77.39 31.29
C LEU A 23 4.52 78.24 30.65
N ALA A 24 4.28 79.25 29.80
CA ALA A 24 3.10 79.83 29.14
C ALA A 24 3.56 80.89 28.10
N ALA A 25 2.82 81.13 27.02
CA ALA A 25 2.83 82.42 26.29
C ALA A 25 1.48 82.63 25.54
N ALA A 26 1.07 83.89 25.44
CA ALA A 26 -0.27 84.44 25.16
C ALA A 26 -0.87 84.14 23.75
N PRO A 27 -2.19 84.36 23.53
CA PRO A 27 -2.95 83.75 22.44
C PRO A 27 -2.71 84.46 21.10
N ALA A 28 -2.41 83.66 20.08
CA ALA A 28 -2.65 84.02 18.70
C ALA A 28 -4.10 83.59 18.35
N PHE A 29 -4.78 84.38 17.53
CA PHE A 29 -6.05 83.98 16.93
C PHE A 29 -5.89 82.59 16.26
N ALA A 30 -6.88 81.70 16.39
CA ALA A 30 -6.78 80.36 15.84
C ALA A 30 -6.58 80.42 14.31
N ASP A 31 -5.49 79.82 13.83
CA ASP A 31 -5.20 79.70 12.41
C ASP A 31 -6.33 78.95 11.72
N SER A 32 -6.69 79.39 10.51
CA SER A 32 -7.60 78.66 9.63
C SER A 32 -7.14 77.20 9.49
N GLN A 33 -8.10 76.29 9.35
CA GLN A 33 -7.85 74.84 9.30
C GLN A 33 -8.00 74.33 7.88
N VAL A 34 -7.21 73.30 7.52
CA VAL A 34 -7.38 72.57 6.26
C VAL A 34 -7.68 71.11 6.60
N LEU A 35 -8.77 70.57 6.06
CA LEU A 35 -9.09 69.15 6.14
C LEU A 35 -8.87 68.54 4.77
N ALA A 36 -7.99 67.53 4.68
CA ALA A 36 -7.59 66.90 3.43
C ALA A 36 -7.96 65.41 3.45
N GLY A 37 -9.01 65.06 2.71
CA GLY A 37 -9.41 63.69 2.42
C GLY A 37 -8.66 63.11 1.23
N ASN A 38 -8.96 61.86 0.89
CA ASN A 38 -8.29 61.16 -0.21
C ASN A 38 -8.59 61.79 -1.59
N TYR A 39 -9.78 62.40 -1.74
CA TYR A 39 -10.25 62.95 -3.01
C TYR A 39 -10.56 64.44 -2.95
N ILE A 40 -10.75 65.03 -1.76
CA ILE A 40 -11.12 66.44 -1.61
C ILE A 40 -10.30 67.07 -0.48
N THR A 41 -9.83 68.29 -0.71
CA THR A 41 -9.26 69.15 0.34
C THR A 41 -10.11 70.40 0.51
N ILE A 42 -10.47 70.73 1.75
CA ILE A 42 -11.24 71.93 2.09
C ILE A 42 -10.49 72.83 3.07
N GLY A 43 -10.54 74.14 2.85
CA GLY A 43 -10.11 75.15 3.83
C GLY A 43 -11.29 75.68 4.66
N LEU A 44 -11.10 75.84 5.97
CA LEU A 44 -12.08 76.37 6.92
C LEU A 44 -11.46 77.57 7.66
N ASN A 45 -12.21 78.67 7.79
CA ASN A 45 -11.72 79.85 8.51
C ASN A 45 -12.43 80.11 9.83
N GLU A 46 -11.88 81.05 10.60
CA GLU A 46 -12.37 81.48 11.91
C GLU A 46 -13.79 82.06 11.88
N LYS A 47 -14.30 82.40 10.70
CA LYS A 47 -15.66 82.88 10.48
C LYS A 47 -16.64 81.75 10.18
N GLY A 48 -16.23 80.49 10.01
CA GLY A 48 -17.16 79.38 9.74
C GLY A 48 -17.60 79.28 8.29
N THR A 49 -16.79 79.81 7.37
CA THR A 49 -16.95 79.70 5.92
C THR A 49 -15.84 78.83 5.33
N LEU A 50 -16.09 78.27 4.14
CA LEU A 50 -15.10 77.49 3.39
C LEU A 50 -14.20 78.47 2.59
N GLY A 51 -12.89 78.44 2.84
CA GLY A 51 -11.86 79.27 2.20
C GLY A 51 -10.98 80.11 3.16
N TYR A 52 -9.72 80.34 2.79
CA TYR A 52 -8.70 81.03 3.60
C TYR A 52 -8.65 82.56 3.39
N ASN A 53 -8.36 83.32 4.44
CA ASN A 53 -8.21 84.78 4.42
C ASN A 53 -6.72 85.15 4.20
N GLY A 54 -6.30 85.49 2.96
CA GLY A 54 -4.88 85.87 2.74
C GLY A 54 -4.30 85.73 1.33
N GLY A 55 -5.10 85.55 0.28
CA GLY A 55 -4.62 85.62 -1.12
C GLY A 55 -3.83 84.42 -1.66
N VAL A 56 -3.85 83.25 -0.98
CA VAL A 56 -3.35 81.95 -1.49
C VAL A 56 -4.25 80.81 -0.95
N SER A 57 -4.63 79.83 -1.79
CA SER A 57 -5.63 78.72 -1.59
C SER A 57 -5.31 77.73 -0.42
N PRO A 58 -6.26 76.89 0.11
CA PRO A 58 -7.39 76.30 -0.61
C PRO A 58 -8.79 76.74 -0.20
N GLY A 59 -9.62 77.06 -1.21
CA GLY A 59 -11.06 76.80 -1.17
C GLY A 59 -11.33 75.30 -1.17
N ILE A 60 -12.12 74.80 -2.12
CA ILE A 60 -12.37 73.35 -2.26
C ILE A 60 -11.60 72.82 -3.47
N LEU A 61 -10.63 71.93 -3.22
CA LEU A 61 -9.86 71.24 -4.25
C LEU A 61 -10.35 69.79 -4.37
N TYR A 62 -10.55 69.30 -5.59
CA TYR A 62 -10.95 67.92 -5.87
C TYR A 62 -9.91 67.23 -6.75
N ASP A 63 -9.43 66.06 -6.33
CA ASP A 63 -8.59 65.17 -7.12
C ASP A 63 -9.47 64.13 -7.81
N GLY A 64 -9.88 64.45 -9.04
CA GLY A 64 -10.66 63.54 -9.89
C GLY A 64 -9.93 62.28 -10.35
N THR A 65 -8.67 62.07 -9.94
CA THR A 65 -7.87 60.87 -10.24
C THR A 65 -7.62 59.98 -9.02
N GLY A 66 -7.95 60.45 -7.80
CA GLY A 66 -7.80 59.69 -6.56
C GLY A 66 -6.35 59.43 -6.12
N THR A 67 -5.40 60.23 -6.59
CA THR A 67 -3.97 60.10 -6.30
C THR A 67 -3.52 60.83 -5.04
N GLY A 68 -4.41 61.62 -4.43
CA GLY A 68 -4.11 62.51 -3.29
C GLY A 68 -3.29 63.74 -3.70
N ALA A 69 -3.08 63.96 -5.00
CA ALA A 69 -2.29 65.06 -5.53
C ALA A 69 -3.20 66.19 -6.02
N PHE A 70 -3.59 67.07 -5.09
CA PHE A 70 -4.46 68.20 -5.38
C PHE A 70 -3.76 69.24 -6.26
N ASN A 71 -4.30 69.46 -7.45
CA ASN A 71 -3.79 70.50 -8.34
C ASN A 71 -4.41 71.85 -7.94
N PRO A 72 -3.63 72.86 -7.51
CA PRO A 72 -4.15 74.17 -7.15
C PRO A 72 -4.72 74.95 -8.34
N SER A 73 -4.55 74.45 -9.58
CA SER A 73 -5.22 74.97 -10.78
C SER A 73 -6.65 74.41 -10.95
N TYR A 74 -7.01 73.35 -10.21
CA TYR A 74 -8.35 72.74 -10.17
C TYR A 74 -9.04 73.20 -8.90
N ASP A 75 -9.59 74.41 -8.97
CA ASP A 75 -10.24 75.05 -7.85
C ASP A 75 -11.73 75.18 -8.13
N TYR A 76 -12.57 74.60 -7.28
CA TYR A 76 -14.02 74.74 -7.38
C TYR A 76 -14.52 75.98 -6.62
N LEU A 77 -13.66 76.62 -5.82
CA LEU A 77 -13.92 77.87 -5.11
C LEU A 77 -12.63 78.70 -4.98
N THR A 78 -12.44 79.70 -5.84
CA THR A 78 -11.25 80.55 -5.80
C THR A 78 -11.03 81.23 -4.43
N PRO A 79 -9.78 81.38 -3.93
CA PRO A 79 -9.49 82.00 -2.65
C PRO A 79 -9.94 83.46 -2.64
N GLY A 80 -10.78 83.80 -1.67
CA GLY A 80 -11.37 85.14 -1.61
C GLY A 80 -12.57 85.34 -2.53
N SER A 81 -13.18 84.25 -3.05
CA SER A 81 -14.53 84.34 -3.63
C SER A 81 -15.45 85.02 -2.59
N PRO A 82 -16.05 86.19 -2.91
CA PRO A 82 -16.81 86.99 -1.95
C PRO A 82 -18.10 86.30 -1.45
N PHE A 83 -18.46 85.16 -2.05
CA PHE A 83 -19.83 84.64 -2.11
C PHE A 83 -19.92 83.15 -1.72
N GLU A 84 -19.20 82.72 -0.68
CA GLU A 84 -19.45 81.44 0.01
C GLU A 84 -19.86 81.72 1.45
N GLY A 85 -20.92 81.04 1.93
CA GLY A 85 -21.47 81.33 3.24
C GLY A 85 -22.82 80.70 3.54
N PHE A 86 -23.42 81.12 4.65
CA PHE A 86 -24.78 80.74 5.02
C PHE A 86 -25.58 81.95 5.52
N VAL A 87 -26.92 81.84 5.48
CA VAL A 87 -27.86 82.84 5.98
C VAL A 87 -28.84 82.19 6.96
N VAL A 88 -29.15 82.87 8.07
CA VAL A 88 -30.19 82.50 9.02
C VAL A 88 -31.18 83.65 9.15
N ALA A 89 -32.47 83.39 8.94
CA ALA A 89 -33.51 84.41 9.03
C ALA A 89 -34.73 83.92 9.81
N GLY A 90 -35.42 84.83 10.50
CA GLY A 90 -36.59 84.53 11.32
C GLY A 90 -37.06 85.75 12.11
N THR A 91 -37.92 85.53 13.10
CA THR A 91 -38.34 86.57 14.05
C THR A 91 -37.92 86.18 15.46
N GLY A 92 -37.23 87.08 16.18
CA GLY A 92 -36.76 86.85 17.55
C GLY A 92 -36.77 88.15 18.36
N GLY A 93 -37.11 88.08 19.65
CA GLY A 93 -37.25 89.27 20.50
C GLY A 93 -38.32 90.28 20.02
N GLY A 94 -39.26 89.84 19.18
CA GLY A 94 -40.35 90.67 18.62
C GLY A 94 -39.99 91.44 17.34
N SER A 95 -38.84 91.19 16.71
CA SER A 95 -38.43 91.81 15.44
C SER A 95 -37.86 90.77 14.46
N ALA A 96 -38.06 91.00 13.16
CA ALA A 96 -37.48 90.14 12.12
C ALA A 96 -35.96 90.34 12.01
N PHE A 97 -35.21 89.27 11.75
CA PHE A 97 -33.77 89.28 11.52
C PHE A 97 -33.40 88.46 10.27
N SER A 98 -32.30 88.83 9.63
CA SER A 98 -31.59 88.03 8.62
C SER A 98 -30.10 88.26 8.82
N ILE A 99 -29.38 87.17 9.10
CA ILE A 99 -27.98 87.17 9.49
C ILE A 99 -27.22 86.32 8.48
N SER A 100 -26.31 86.95 7.74
CA SER A 100 -25.48 86.29 6.73
C SER A 100 -24.04 86.22 7.18
N ASN A 101 -23.40 85.09 6.91
CA ASN A 101 -21.99 84.88 7.14
C ASN A 101 -21.30 84.52 5.83
N ASN A 102 -20.52 85.45 5.26
CA ASN A 102 -19.73 85.19 4.07
C ASN A 102 -18.37 85.89 4.14
N ASN A 103 -17.48 85.56 3.20
CA ASN A 103 -16.11 86.06 3.19
C ASN A 103 -15.99 87.60 3.02
N ALA A 104 -17.01 88.28 2.49
CA ALA A 104 -17.00 89.72 2.19
C ALA A 104 -17.81 90.62 3.15
N PHE A 105 -18.67 90.06 4.00
CA PHE A 105 -19.55 90.82 4.89
C PHE A 105 -19.50 90.28 6.32
N THR A 106 -19.02 91.10 7.26
CA THR A 106 -19.16 90.85 8.69
C THR A 106 -20.41 91.56 9.19
N ALA A 107 -21.48 90.81 9.47
CA ALA A 107 -22.65 91.34 10.16
C ALA A 107 -23.01 90.46 11.38
N THR A 108 -22.91 91.06 12.57
CA THR A 108 -23.62 90.67 13.81
C THR A 108 -23.38 89.28 14.42
N ILE A 109 -22.38 88.51 13.97
CA ILE A 109 -21.92 87.28 14.63
C ILE A 109 -20.69 87.63 15.49
N THR A 110 -20.73 87.38 16.80
CA THR A 110 -19.63 87.66 17.73
C THR A 110 -19.11 86.37 18.37
N GLY A 111 -17.78 86.25 18.50
CA GLY A 111 -17.17 85.15 19.26
C GLY A 111 -17.06 83.80 18.56
N GLY A 112 -17.03 83.77 17.21
CA GLY A 112 -16.82 82.53 16.45
C GLY A 112 -15.51 81.83 16.82
N THR A 113 -15.59 80.53 17.12
CA THR A 113 -14.44 79.69 17.47
C THR A 113 -14.41 78.48 16.53
N LEU A 114 -13.34 78.34 15.74
CA LEU A 114 -13.06 77.15 14.95
C LEU A 114 -12.12 76.23 15.73
N THR A 115 -12.53 74.98 15.94
CA THR A 115 -11.75 73.98 16.69
C THR A 115 -11.54 72.74 15.84
N ASN A 116 -10.30 72.29 15.73
CA ASN A 116 -9.96 71.03 15.04
C ASN A 116 -10.25 69.84 15.99
N TYR A 117 -11.04 68.89 15.51
CA TYR A 117 -11.45 67.68 16.22
C TYR A 117 -10.99 66.40 15.51
N ASN A 118 -10.00 66.50 14.61
CA ASN A 118 -9.42 65.34 13.93
C ASN A 118 -8.90 64.31 14.96
N GLY A 119 -9.43 63.08 14.90
CA GLY A 119 -9.06 61.97 15.78
C GLY A 119 -9.54 62.13 17.22
N VAL A 120 -10.43 63.09 17.50
CA VAL A 120 -10.98 63.39 18.83
C VAL A 120 -12.48 63.17 18.84
N GLU A 121 -12.99 62.48 19.86
CA GLU A 121 -14.42 62.22 20.04
C GLU A 121 -15.20 63.52 20.30
N TYR A 122 -16.26 63.78 19.52
CA TYR A 122 -17.19 64.90 19.72
C TYR A 122 -18.62 64.45 19.45
N ASN A 123 -19.52 64.71 20.40
CA ASN A 123 -20.91 64.22 20.44
C ASN A 123 -21.06 62.69 20.22
N GLY A 124 -20.10 61.89 20.72
CA GLY A 124 -20.16 60.42 20.71
C GLY A 124 -19.52 59.73 19.49
N THR A 125 -18.94 60.50 18.56
CA THR A 125 -18.31 59.96 17.35
C THR A 125 -16.91 60.55 17.13
N THR A 126 -15.94 59.72 16.72
CA THR A 126 -14.58 60.13 16.36
C THR A 126 -14.41 60.02 14.85
N TYR A 127 -13.88 61.07 14.21
CA TYR A 127 -13.60 61.10 12.77
C TYR A 127 -12.17 61.59 12.52
N ASP A 128 -11.49 61.01 11.53
CA ASP A 128 -10.07 61.27 11.23
C ASP A 128 -9.84 62.55 10.38
N LEU A 129 -10.90 63.33 10.11
CA LEU A 129 -10.87 64.61 9.38
C LEU A 129 -12.10 65.48 9.75
N ARG A 130 -12.10 66.08 10.95
CA ARG A 130 -13.25 66.87 11.48
C ARG A 130 -12.83 68.19 12.10
N ALA A 131 -13.65 69.22 11.92
CA ALA A 131 -13.53 70.49 12.61
C ALA A 131 -14.91 71.06 12.93
N VAL A 132 -15.03 71.74 14.08
CA VAL A 132 -16.29 72.31 14.55
C VAL A 132 -16.13 73.81 14.69
N TRP A 133 -17.03 74.57 14.07
CA TRP A 133 -17.14 76.01 14.24
C TRP A 133 -18.41 76.35 15.01
N THR A 134 -18.29 77.17 16.06
CA THR A 134 -19.43 77.63 16.86
C THR A 134 -19.37 79.14 17.04
N ALA A 135 -20.52 79.82 16.90
CA ALA A 135 -20.64 81.24 17.17
C ALA A 135 -22.01 81.64 17.74
N THR A 136 -22.05 82.78 18.42
CA THR A 136 -23.28 83.30 19.04
C THR A 136 -23.69 84.62 18.37
N VAL A 137 -24.99 84.75 18.10
CA VAL A 137 -25.60 85.90 17.43
C VAL A 137 -26.46 86.66 18.43
N ALA A 138 -25.88 87.71 19.03
CA ALA A 138 -26.51 88.50 20.09
C ALA A 138 -27.18 87.60 21.16
N ASP A 139 -28.37 87.97 21.63
CA ASP A 139 -29.20 87.14 22.54
C ASP A 139 -30.21 86.25 21.79
N LEU A 140 -30.04 86.04 20.47
CA LEU A 140 -31.01 85.35 19.63
C LEU A 140 -30.78 83.83 19.59
N PHE A 141 -29.59 83.40 19.17
CA PHE A 141 -29.23 81.98 19.06
C PHE A 141 -27.71 81.76 19.04
N THR A 142 -27.32 80.52 19.31
CA THR A 142 -25.99 79.99 19.00
C THR A 142 -26.10 79.07 17.80
N ILE A 143 -25.16 79.16 16.86
CA ILE A 143 -25.05 78.29 15.69
C ILE A 143 -23.74 77.52 15.72
N THR A 144 -23.81 76.24 15.42
CA THR A 144 -22.65 75.34 15.30
C THR A 144 -22.68 74.66 13.94
N ASN A 145 -21.60 74.75 13.19
CA ASN A 145 -21.35 73.97 11.99
C ASN A 145 -20.27 72.93 12.30
N ASP A 146 -20.61 71.66 12.13
CA ASP A 146 -19.74 70.52 12.37
C ASP A 146 -19.33 69.91 11.02
N TYR A 147 -18.08 70.12 10.62
CA TYR A 147 -17.53 69.71 9.34
C TYR A 147 -16.79 68.39 9.50
N TYR A 148 -17.19 67.35 8.79
CA TYR A 148 -16.50 66.06 8.81
C TYR A 148 -16.59 65.34 7.47
N PHE A 149 -15.56 64.55 7.16
CA PHE A 149 -15.62 63.64 6.02
C PHE A 149 -16.39 62.37 6.35
N ASN A 150 -17.07 61.79 5.35
CA ASN A 150 -17.56 60.42 5.46
C ASN A 150 -16.39 59.42 5.57
N VAL A 151 -16.68 58.16 5.91
CA VAL A 151 -15.65 57.12 6.13
C VAL A 151 -14.80 56.80 4.90
N THR A 152 -15.20 57.21 3.69
CA THR A 152 -14.43 57.02 2.45
C THR A 152 -13.60 58.25 2.07
N ASP A 153 -13.66 59.33 2.84
CA ASP A 153 -13.02 60.63 2.58
C ASP A 153 -13.40 61.24 1.21
N GLN A 154 -14.59 60.92 0.72
CA GLN A 154 -15.10 61.31 -0.60
C GLN A 154 -16.28 62.29 -0.54
N GLN A 155 -16.87 62.49 0.64
CA GLN A 155 -17.97 63.42 0.83
C GLN A 155 -17.72 64.27 2.06
N VAL A 156 -17.89 65.58 1.93
CA VAL A 156 -17.80 66.53 3.06
C VAL A 156 -19.20 66.72 3.60
N ASN A 157 -19.43 66.30 4.84
CA ASN A 157 -20.70 66.45 5.53
C ASN A 157 -20.63 67.63 6.49
N ILE A 158 -21.75 68.33 6.60
CA ILE A 158 -21.92 69.44 7.53
C ILE A 158 -23.22 69.24 8.30
N THR A 159 -23.10 69.03 9.61
CA THR A 159 -24.23 69.14 10.52
C THR A 159 -24.31 70.57 11.02
N THR A 160 -25.41 71.26 10.73
CA THR A 160 -25.69 72.58 11.28
C THR A 160 -26.68 72.48 12.41
N SER A 161 -26.30 72.97 13.60
CA SER A 161 -27.16 73.05 14.77
C SER A 161 -27.43 74.50 15.16
N ILE A 162 -28.70 74.84 15.41
CA ILE A 162 -29.10 76.15 15.93
C ILE A 162 -29.76 75.94 17.29
N THR A 163 -29.20 76.58 18.32
CA THR A 163 -29.74 76.60 19.69
C THR A 163 -30.30 77.98 19.99
N ALA A 164 -31.61 78.07 20.20
CA ALA A 164 -32.29 79.32 20.53
C ALA A 164 -31.88 79.85 21.91
N LEU A 165 -31.51 81.13 21.99
CA LEU A 165 -31.28 81.88 23.24
C LEU A 165 -32.49 82.78 23.60
N SER A 166 -33.45 82.89 22.68
CA SER A 166 -34.77 83.50 22.84
C SER A 166 -35.78 82.75 21.95
N ASP A 167 -37.08 82.91 22.15
CA ASP A 167 -38.08 82.27 21.27
C ASP A 167 -37.95 82.82 19.84
N LEU A 168 -37.77 81.91 18.87
CA LEU A 168 -37.64 82.19 17.45
C LEU A 168 -38.85 81.63 16.70
N THR A 169 -39.42 82.40 15.78
CA THR A 169 -40.51 81.94 14.91
C THR A 169 -40.18 82.11 13.43
N GLY A 170 -40.68 81.19 12.61
CA GLY A 170 -40.44 81.16 11.16
C GLY A 170 -38.96 81.10 10.79
N LEU A 171 -38.18 80.29 11.52
CA LEU A 171 -36.74 80.15 11.30
C LEU A 171 -36.47 79.46 9.96
N SER A 172 -35.52 80.00 9.22
CA SER A 172 -35.04 79.46 7.95
C SER A 172 -33.53 79.60 7.86
N PHE A 173 -32.91 78.67 7.14
CA PHE A 173 -31.48 78.62 6.90
C PHE A 173 -31.20 78.42 5.42
N SER A 174 -30.17 79.06 4.86
CA SER A 174 -29.63 78.71 3.55
C SER A 174 -28.11 78.55 3.59
N ARG A 175 -27.58 77.56 2.86
CA ARG A 175 -26.16 77.47 2.51
C ARG A 175 -25.99 77.85 1.06
N GLU A 176 -25.05 78.74 0.76
CA GLU A 176 -24.89 79.34 -0.55
C GLU A 176 -23.41 79.33 -0.97
N LEU A 177 -23.15 78.98 -2.22
CA LEU A 177 -21.84 79.11 -2.85
C LEU A 177 -21.95 79.53 -4.31
N ASP A 178 -20.90 80.16 -4.80
CA ASP A 178 -20.71 80.48 -6.21
C ASP A 178 -19.73 79.48 -6.85
N PRO A 179 -20.22 78.48 -7.60
CA PRO A 179 -19.36 77.42 -8.12
C PRO A 179 -18.63 77.86 -9.40
N ASP A 180 -17.30 77.99 -9.30
CA ASP A 180 -16.43 78.26 -10.45
C ASP A 180 -15.63 76.99 -10.79
N ALA A 181 -16.32 75.99 -11.37
CA ALA A 181 -15.73 74.68 -11.65
C ALA A 181 -14.71 74.74 -12.81
N VAL A 182 -13.49 75.23 -12.54
CA VAL A 182 -12.37 75.25 -13.49
C VAL A 182 -11.49 74.04 -13.24
N ALA A 183 -11.89 72.88 -13.75
CA ALA A 183 -11.13 71.65 -13.62
C ALA A 183 -10.15 71.40 -14.79
N ALA A 184 -10.14 72.25 -15.82
CA ALA A 184 -9.15 72.26 -16.90
C ALA A 184 -9.14 73.62 -17.63
N ALA A 185 -8.04 73.93 -18.33
CA ALA A 185 -7.96 75.15 -19.14
C ALA A 185 -9.02 75.14 -20.25
N GLY A 186 -9.93 76.11 -20.22
CA GLY A 186 -11.04 76.22 -21.18
C GLY A 186 -12.39 75.69 -20.67
N ASP A 187 -12.46 75.19 -19.44
CA ASP A 187 -13.74 74.93 -18.77
C ASP A 187 -14.53 76.22 -18.53
N SER A 188 -15.85 76.14 -18.69
CA SER A 188 -16.81 77.11 -18.19
C SER A 188 -17.87 76.35 -17.38
N SER A 189 -18.30 76.87 -16.24
CA SER A 189 -19.35 76.25 -15.45
C SER A 189 -20.73 76.53 -16.08
N VAL A 190 -21.60 75.52 -16.05
CA VAL A 190 -23.04 75.77 -16.15
C VAL A 190 -23.67 75.26 -14.88
N THR A 191 -24.30 76.17 -14.16
CA THR A 191 -25.17 75.85 -13.04
C THR A 191 -26.40 75.14 -13.60
N ASN A 192 -26.37 73.81 -13.58
CA ASN A 192 -27.44 72.97 -14.08
C ASN A 192 -28.24 72.45 -12.90
N ASN A 193 -29.42 73.02 -12.69
CA ASN A 193 -30.39 72.49 -11.73
C ASN A 193 -31.13 71.32 -12.40
N TYR A 194 -30.46 70.17 -12.53
CA TYR A 194 -31.01 69.01 -13.24
C TYR A 194 -31.93 68.18 -12.34
N LEU A 195 -32.95 67.58 -12.96
CA LEU A 195 -33.89 66.64 -12.34
C LEU A 195 -33.12 65.43 -11.80
N GLY A 196 -33.25 65.12 -10.51
CA GLY A 196 -32.63 63.94 -9.92
C GLY A 196 -32.85 62.68 -10.77
N ASN A 197 -31.83 61.81 -10.85
CA ASN A 197 -32.04 60.44 -11.32
C ASN A 197 -33.11 59.82 -10.41
N GLY A 198 -34.07 59.02 -10.92
CA GLY A 198 -35.32 58.65 -10.26
C GLY A 198 -35.24 58.01 -8.85
N SER A 199 -34.04 57.86 -8.31
CA SER A 199 -33.67 57.49 -6.94
C SER A 199 -33.49 58.68 -5.97
N ILE A 200 -33.33 59.93 -6.45
CA ILE A 200 -33.10 61.14 -5.63
C ILE A 200 -34.12 62.22 -6.03
N PRO A 201 -34.89 62.79 -5.07
CA PRO A 201 -35.79 63.89 -5.36
C PRO A 201 -35.06 65.14 -5.88
N ALA A 202 -35.67 65.86 -6.84
CA ALA A 202 -35.07 67.06 -7.42
C ALA A 202 -34.92 68.24 -6.42
N THR A 203 -35.57 68.18 -5.26
CA THR A 203 -35.46 69.16 -4.17
C THR A 203 -34.21 68.98 -3.30
N ASP A 204 -33.59 67.80 -3.38
CA ASP A 204 -32.63 67.31 -2.41
C ASP A 204 -31.19 67.49 -2.90
N LEU A 205 -31.02 67.85 -4.19
CA LEU A 205 -29.72 68.01 -4.85
C LEU A 205 -29.67 69.25 -5.75
N VAL A 206 -28.69 70.12 -5.52
CA VAL A 206 -28.30 71.22 -6.43
C VAL A 206 -26.85 71.07 -6.81
N TYR A 207 -26.51 71.22 -8.09
CA TYR A 207 -25.12 71.12 -8.51
C TYR A 207 -24.77 72.06 -9.66
N ALA A 208 -23.47 72.26 -9.85
CA ALA A 208 -22.88 72.87 -11.03
C ALA A 208 -21.94 71.87 -11.69
N GLU A 209 -21.97 71.87 -13.02
CA GLU A 209 -21.16 70.97 -13.84
C GLU A 209 -20.21 71.80 -14.72
N ALA A 210 -18.94 71.40 -14.75
CA ALA A 210 -17.98 71.92 -15.70
C ALA A 210 -18.31 71.37 -17.10
N LEU A 211 -18.52 72.25 -18.09
CA LEU A 211 -19.07 71.83 -19.38
C LEU A 211 -18.17 70.88 -20.18
N VAL A 212 -16.84 71.05 -20.11
CA VAL A 212 -15.89 70.28 -20.92
C VAL A 212 -15.35 69.09 -20.14
N SER A 213 -14.93 69.28 -18.89
CA SER A 213 -14.37 68.21 -18.05
C SER A 213 -15.41 67.31 -17.35
N LYS A 214 -16.69 67.72 -17.32
CA LYS A 214 -17.83 66.98 -16.73
C LYS A 214 -17.79 66.79 -15.22
N TYR A 215 -16.83 67.39 -14.53
CA TYR A 215 -16.80 67.36 -13.08
C TYR A 215 -17.98 68.13 -12.46
N VAL A 216 -18.46 67.60 -11.34
CA VAL A 216 -19.61 68.11 -10.61
C VAL A 216 -19.19 68.55 -9.20
N ILE A 217 -19.68 69.72 -8.78
CA ILE A 217 -19.77 70.14 -7.39
C ILE A 217 -21.24 70.39 -7.04
N GLY A 218 -21.71 69.83 -5.94
CA GLY A 218 -23.10 70.02 -5.53
C GLY A 218 -23.30 70.03 -4.02
N LEU A 219 -24.48 70.48 -3.63
CA LEU A 219 -25.02 70.36 -2.28
C LEU A 219 -26.17 69.36 -2.30
N TYR A 220 -26.09 68.38 -1.42
CA TYR A 220 -27.06 67.31 -1.23
C TYR A 220 -27.57 67.30 0.20
N THR A 221 -28.85 67.02 0.41
CA THR A 221 -29.41 66.75 1.74
C THR A 221 -30.48 65.67 1.63
N ASP A 222 -30.56 64.82 2.64
CA ASP A 222 -31.61 63.81 2.83
C ASP A 222 -32.49 64.13 4.06
N THR A 223 -32.38 65.36 4.55
CA THR A 223 -33.09 65.77 5.77
C THR A 223 -34.60 65.80 5.55
N THR A 224 -35.33 65.62 6.65
CA THR A 224 -36.80 65.63 6.65
C THR A 224 -37.41 67.03 6.75
N TYR A 225 -36.60 68.07 6.98
CA TYR A 225 -37.08 69.47 6.95
C TYR A 225 -37.53 69.84 5.54
N GLU A 226 -38.57 70.68 5.42
CA GLU A 226 -38.98 71.21 4.12
C GLU A 226 -37.84 72.06 3.55
N HIS A 227 -37.32 71.65 2.41
CA HIS A 227 -36.19 72.30 1.76
C HIS A 227 -36.41 72.38 0.25
N ASN A 228 -35.75 73.35 -0.37
CA ASN A 228 -35.78 73.52 -1.81
C ASN A 228 -34.47 74.16 -2.27
N ALA A 229 -34.29 74.10 -3.59
CA ALA A 229 -33.02 74.00 -4.26
C ALA A 229 -33.07 74.91 -5.51
N ALA A 230 -32.79 76.22 -5.36
CA ALA A 230 -32.36 77.17 -6.42
C ALA A 230 -32.63 78.66 -6.07
N VAL A 231 -31.72 79.56 -6.48
CA VAL A 231 -31.96 81.01 -6.68
C VAL A 231 -31.11 81.53 -7.85
N THR A 232 -31.59 82.55 -8.56
CA THR A 232 -30.94 83.18 -9.74
C THR A 232 -29.85 84.21 -9.40
N GLY A 233 -29.31 84.16 -8.19
CA GLY A 233 -28.23 85.04 -7.71
C GLY A 233 -28.18 85.13 -6.18
N TRP A 234 -27.06 85.63 -5.64
CA TRP A 234 -26.84 85.76 -4.20
C TRP A 234 -27.93 86.61 -3.53
N SER A 235 -28.59 86.08 -2.50
CA SER A 235 -29.66 86.77 -1.78
C SER A 235 -29.54 86.55 -0.28
N ARG A 236 -29.77 87.60 0.53
CA ARG A 236 -29.93 87.44 1.99
C ARG A 236 -31.33 86.98 2.41
N ASP A 237 -32.18 86.72 1.43
CA ASP A 237 -33.54 86.21 1.62
C ASP A 237 -33.55 84.70 1.44
N THR A 238 -33.56 83.98 2.57
CA THR A 238 -33.67 82.51 2.63
C THR A 238 -34.94 81.99 1.96
N ALA A 239 -36.02 82.80 1.88
CA ALA A 239 -37.27 82.41 1.25
C ALA A 239 -37.14 82.19 -0.26
N SER A 240 -36.17 82.86 -0.89
CA SER A 240 -35.89 82.69 -2.32
C SER A 240 -35.48 81.25 -2.65
N TYR A 241 -34.73 80.59 -1.76
CA TYR A 241 -34.32 79.18 -1.92
C TYR A 241 -35.47 78.19 -1.65
N LEU A 242 -36.45 78.56 -0.84
CA LEU A 242 -37.63 77.73 -0.52
C LEU A 242 -38.66 77.65 -1.67
N ALA A 243 -38.63 78.61 -2.62
CA ALA A 243 -39.69 78.79 -3.61
C ALA A 243 -39.37 78.34 -5.06
N GLY A 244 -38.18 77.78 -5.32
CA GLY A 244 -37.72 77.13 -6.56
C GLY A 244 -38.31 77.60 -7.90
N THR A 245 -37.56 78.39 -8.68
CA THR A 245 -37.83 78.58 -10.13
C THR A 245 -36.59 78.24 -10.96
N ASN A 246 -36.80 77.48 -12.03
CA ASN A 246 -35.76 76.94 -12.91
C ASN A 246 -35.61 77.80 -14.18
N VAL A 247 -34.56 78.64 -14.31
CA VAL A 247 -34.03 79.09 -15.61
C VAL A 247 -32.63 79.72 -15.48
N GLY A 248 -31.70 79.35 -16.39
CA GLY A 248 -30.79 80.32 -17.02
C GLY A 248 -29.27 80.08 -16.91
N ASN A 249 -28.62 80.02 -18.06
CA ASN A 249 -27.18 79.86 -18.31
C ASN A 249 -26.36 81.13 -18.01
N GLY A 250 -25.58 81.11 -16.93
CA GLY A 250 -24.48 82.04 -16.65
C GLY A 250 -24.26 82.28 -15.15
N ASP A 251 -23.04 82.04 -14.67
CA ASP A 251 -22.44 82.50 -13.39
C ASP A 251 -23.43 82.69 -12.22
N ASN A 252 -24.16 81.62 -11.87
CA ASN A 252 -25.21 81.65 -10.85
C ASN A 252 -24.80 80.82 -9.62
N THR A 253 -25.07 81.36 -8.44
CA THR A 253 -24.88 80.72 -7.14
C THR A 253 -25.76 79.48 -6.97
N ILE A 254 -25.22 78.39 -6.41
CA ILE A 254 -26.00 77.24 -5.93
C ILE A 254 -26.25 77.36 -4.43
N GLY A 255 -27.37 76.81 -3.97
CA GLY A 255 -27.66 76.77 -2.54
C GLY A 255 -28.85 75.91 -2.17
N LEU A 256 -28.86 75.47 -0.91
CA LEU A 256 -29.95 74.73 -0.28
C LEU A 256 -30.59 75.61 0.79
N GLY A 257 -31.91 75.76 0.74
CA GLY A 257 -32.69 76.48 1.74
C GLY A 257 -33.57 75.53 2.54
N PHE A 258 -33.60 75.69 3.87
CA PHE A 258 -34.34 74.87 4.82
C PHE A 258 -35.34 75.73 5.60
N SER A 259 -36.59 75.27 5.66
CA SER A 259 -37.65 75.80 6.50
C SER A 259 -37.65 75.02 7.81
N LEU A 260 -37.18 75.66 8.89
CA LEU A 260 -36.89 75.01 10.16
C LEU A 260 -38.01 75.17 11.20
N GLY A 261 -38.97 76.06 10.93
CA GLY A 261 -40.14 76.29 11.79
C GLY A 261 -39.84 77.16 13.02
N ASP A 262 -40.59 76.95 14.10
CA ASP A 262 -40.44 77.70 15.35
C ASP A 262 -39.50 76.97 16.32
N LEU A 263 -38.64 77.71 17.03
CA LEU A 263 -37.70 77.17 18.00
C LEU A 263 -37.75 77.96 19.31
N LEU A 264 -38.23 77.33 20.38
CA LEU A 264 -38.36 77.94 21.71
C LEU A 264 -37.01 78.13 22.39
N ASN A 265 -36.91 79.10 23.31
CA ASN A 265 -35.70 79.37 24.07
C ASN A 265 -35.14 78.11 24.76
N GLY A 266 -33.85 77.83 24.54
CA GLY A 266 -33.13 76.68 25.06
C GLY A 266 -33.27 75.40 24.24
N ALA A 267 -34.16 75.37 23.24
CA ALA A 267 -34.25 74.25 22.31
C ALA A 267 -33.17 74.35 21.22
N SER A 268 -32.73 73.18 20.74
CA SER A 268 -31.82 73.04 19.62
C SER A 268 -32.48 72.22 18.52
N LEU A 269 -32.19 72.59 17.28
CA LEU A 269 -32.43 71.74 16.11
C LEU A 269 -31.11 71.49 15.39
N SER A 270 -31.05 70.39 14.64
CA SER A 270 -29.91 70.04 13.81
C SER A 270 -30.41 69.48 12.48
N PHE A 271 -29.70 69.81 11.40
CA PHE A 271 -29.97 69.27 10.07
C PHE A 271 -28.65 69.11 9.32
N ASP A 272 -28.64 68.12 8.43
CA ASP A 272 -27.45 67.67 7.72
C ASP A 272 -27.55 67.98 6.24
N TYR A 273 -26.43 68.39 5.68
CA TYR A 273 -26.23 68.51 4.24
C TYR A 273 -24.76 68.28 3.92
N SER A 274 -24.51 67.92 2.67
CA SER A 274 -23.21 67.45 2.24
C SER A 274 -22.81 68.08 0.94
N TYR A 275 -21.53 68.40 0.81
CA TYR A 275 -20.94 68.68 -0.48
C TYR A 275 -20.61 67.38 -1.17
N ILE A 276 -21.08 67.23 -2.41
CA ILE A 276 -20.80 66.09 -3.26
C ILE A 276 -19.88 66.49 -4.43
N PHE A 277 -19.02 65.57 -4.81
CA PHE A 277 -18.03 65.74 -5.86
C PHE A 277 -17.92 64.47 -6.68
N GLY A 278 -17.73 64.60 -7.99
CA GLY A 278 -17.62 63.44 -8.87
C GLY A 278 -17.25 63.79 -10.30
N THR A 279 -16.85 62.76 -11.05
CA THR A 279 -16.65 62.85 -12.51
C THR A 279 -17.96 62.89 -13.29
N ASP A 280 -19.06 62.49 -12.66
CA ASP A 280 -20.44 62.66 -13.11
C ASP A 280 -21.40 62.61 -11.91
N ILE A 281 -22.71 62.78 -12.17
CA ILE A 281 -23.74 62.80 -11.12
C ILE A 281 -24.01 61.44 -10.46
N ALA A 282 -23.76 60.32 -11.16
CA ALA A 282 -23.99 58.97 -10.62
C ALA A 282 -22.85 58.55 -9.69
N ALA A 283 -21.62 58.89 -10.04
CA ALA A 283 -20.45 58.75 -9.19
C ALA A 283 -20.53 59.65 -7.95
N ALA A 284 -21.11 60.86 -8.09
CA ALA A 284 -21.19 61.84 -7.01
C ALA A 284 -22.20 61.49 -5.88
N VAL A 285 -23.15 60.57 -6.10
CA VAL A 285 -24.17 60.20 -5.10
C VAL A 285 -23.98 58.79 -4.52
N GLY A 286 -22.87 58.11 -4.86
CA GLY A 286 -22.57 56.76 -4.36
C GLY A 286 -23.35 55.67 -5.11
N GLY A 287 -22.65 54.90 -5.94
CA GLY A 287 -23.23 53.85 -6.79
C GLY A 287 -24.07 52.82 -6.02
N VAL A 288 -25.30 52.61 -6.49
CA VAL A 288 -26.28 51.66 -5.96
C VAL A 288 -26.00 50.26 -6.56
N GLY A 289 -25.64 49.24 -5.75
CA GLY A 289 -25.90 47.82 -6.11
C GLY A 289 -24.87 46.70 -5.83
N ASN A 290 -23.65 46.95 -5.32
CA ASN A 290 -22.65 45.87 -5.13
C ASN A 290 -22.74 45.22 -3.73
N ILE A 291 -22.73 43.88 -3.69
CA ILE A 291 -22.45 43.06 -2.51
C ILE A 291 -20.93 43.02 -2.31
N THR A 292 -20.40 43.96 -1.53
CA THR A 292 -18.97 44.05 -1.14
C THR A 292 -18.70 43.53 0.29
N GLY A 293 -19.73 42.99 0.96
CA GLY A 293 -19.71 42.43 2.31
C GLY A 293 -20.70 41.26 2.43
N ASP A 294 -21.23 41.00 3.63
CA ASP A 294 -22.23 39.94 3.85
C ASP A 294 -23.64 40.47 3.58
N ASN A 295 -24.33 39.91 2.58
CA ASN A 295 -25.74 40.17 2.29
C ASN A 295 -26.54 38.88 2.40
N THR A 296 -27.86 38.95 2.55
CA THR A 296 -28.69 37.74 2.63
C THR A 296 -29.57 37.52 1.41
N THR A 297 -30.06 36.30 1.24
CA THR A 297 -31.02 35.99 0.18
C THR A 297 -32.33 36.77 0.28
N SER A 298 -32.71 37.29 1.46
CA SER A 298 -33.81 38.26 1.61
C SER A 298 -33.56 39.57 0.86
N ASP A 299 -32.30 39.99 0.69
CA ASP A 299 -31.94 41.20 -0.03
C ASP A 299 -32.15 41.07 -1.55
N LEU A 300 -32.19 39.83 -2.07
CA LEU A 300 -32.46 39.53 -3.49
C LEU A 300 -33.93 39.76 -3.90
N LEU A 301 -34.85 39.87 -2.93
CA LEU A 301 -36.31 39.91 -3.14
C LEU A 301 -36.91 41.33 -3.18
N ASN A 302 -36.13 42.38 -2.87
CA ASN A 302 -36.61 43.76 -2.71
C ASN A 302 -36.58 44.63 -3.99
N GLY A 303 -36.41 44.04 -5.17
CA GLY A 303 -36.75 44.68 -6.46
C GLY A 303 -35.81 45.78 -6.98
N ALA A 304 -34.55 45.83 -6.53
CA ALA A 304 -33.51 46.70 -7.11
C ALA A 304 -32.65 45.95 -8.16
N VAL A 305 -32.01 46.74 -9.03
CA VAL A 305 -31.12 46.36 -10.14
C VAL A 305 -30.19 45.16 -9.82
N LEU A 306 -29.91 44.32 -10.84
CA LEU A 306 -29.07 43.11 -10.82
C LEU A 306 -28.06 43.07 -9.65
N PRO A 307 -28.24 42.21 -8.64
CA PRO A 307 -27.28 42.08 -7.53
C PRO A 307 -25.93 41.60 -8.05
N VAL A 308 -24.87 42.37 -7.79
CA VAL A 308 -23.49 42.04 -8.20
C VAL A 308 -22.67 41.65 -6.98
N ILE A 309 -22.12 40.43 -6.93
CA ILE A 309 -21.15 39.99 -5.92
C ILE A 309 -19.75 40.44 -6.34
N ASP A 310 -19.13 41.30 -5.54
CA ASP A 310 -17.83 41.92 -5.81
C ASP A 310 -16.88 41.65 -4.63
N GLY A 311 -16.43 40.40 -4.50
CA GLY A 311 -15.63 39.90 -3.38
C GLY A 311 -16.41 39.58 -2.09
N GLY A 312 -17.71 39.89 -2.05
CA GLY A 312 -18.58 39.67 -0.88
C GLY A 312 -19.20 38.27 -0.77
N THR A 313 -20.01 38.08 0.27
CA THR A 313 -20.73 36.83 0.56
C THR A 313 -22.24 37.05 0.45
N LEU A 314 -22.90 36.21 -0.34
CA LEU A 314 -24.34 36.03 -0.31
C LEU A 314 -24.68 34.85 0.63
N THR A 315 -25.26 35.16 1.79
CA THR A 315 -25.65 34.19 2.81
C THR A 315 -27.11 33.80 2.64
N VAL A 316 -27.40 32.51 2.51
CA VAL A 316 -28.77 31.99 2.53
C VAL A 316 -29.32 32.11 3.96
N ASP A 317 -30.39 32.87 4.13
CA ASP A 317 -31.02 33.11 5.44
C ASP A 317 -32.31 32.30 5.66
N ALA A 318 -32.81 31.65 4.61
CA ALA A 318 -33.91 30.69 4.67
C ALA A 318 -33.79 29.67 3.52
N ALA A 319 -34.32 28.47 3.69
CA ALA A 319 -34.44 27.53 2.58
C ALA A 319 -35.45 28.06 1.55
N GLY A 320 -35.16 27.93 0.25
CA GLY A 320 -36.04 28.50 -0.77
C GLY A 320 -35.48 28.47 -2.19
N SER A 321 -36.25 29.06 -3.11
CA SER A 321 -35.83 29.27 -4.49
C SER A 321 -35.84 30.75 -4.83
N TYR A 322 -34.76 31.21 -5.44
CA TYR A 322 -34.49 32.62 -5.72
C TYR A 322 -34.21 32.77 -7.21
N SER A 323 -34.99 33.63 -7.88
CA SER A 323 -34.97 33.77 -9.34
C SER A 323 -34.21 35.00 -9.84
N SER A 324 -33.56 35.74 -8.95
CA SER A 324 -32.80 36.93 -9.32
C SER A 324 -31.54 36.52 -10.07
N ASP A 325 -31.27 37.19 -11.19
CA ASP A 325 -29.98 37.10 -11.87
C ASP A 325 -28.90 37.73 -10.99
N ILE A 326 -27.70 37.15 -10.98
CA ILE A 326 -26.57 37.58 -10.13
C ILE A 326 -25.37 37.89 -11.02
N GLY A 327 -24.78 39.07 -10.87
CA GLY A 327 -23.48 39.40 -11.44
C GLY A 327 -22.34 38.98 -10.50
N VAL A 328 -21.20 38.57 -11.03
CA VAL A 328 -19.96 38.32 -10.26
C VAL A 328 -18.79 39.01 -10.96
N THR A 329 -18.10 39.88 -10.24
CA THR A 329 -16.95 40.64 -10.79
C THR A 329 -15.67 39.81 -10.75
N SER A 330 -14.57 40.33 -11.31
CA SER A 330 -13.24 39.72 -11.22
C SER A 330 -12.71 39.51 -9.79
N ASN A 331 -13.35 40.08 -8.77
CA ASN A 331 -13.02 39.83 -7.37
C ASN A 331 -13.63 38.54 -6.80
N ASN A 332 -14.32 37.76 -7.64
CA ASN A 332 -15.07 36.54 -7.29
C ASN A 332 -16.22 36.80 -6.31
N GLY A 333 -16.99 35.77 -5.98
CA GLY A 333 -18.06 35.84 -5.00
C GLY A 333 -18.19 34.58 -4.16
N THR A 334 -18.70 34.72 -2.94
CA THR A 334 -19.04 33.58 -2.07
C THR A 334 -20.54 33.44 -1.94
N ILE A 335 -21.05 32.21 -2.03
CA ILE A 335 -22.42 31.84 -1.70
C ILE A 335 -22.36 30.88 -0.52
N ASP A 336 -22.74 31.37 0.66
CA ASP A 336 -22.81 30.58 1.89
C ASP A 336 -24.23 30.08 2.10
N THR A 337 -24.44 28.77 2.05
CA THR A 337 -25.78 28.23 2.34
C THR A 337 -26.18 28.31 3.80
N ASN A 338 -25.25 28.57 4.73
CA ASN A 338 -25.52 28.69 6.17
C ASN A 338 -26.32 27.49 6.73
N GLY A 339 -26.16 26.31 6.12
CA GLY A 339 -26.88 25.08 6.47
C GLY A 339 -28.29 24.93 5.86
N PHE A 340 -28.77 25.87 5.05
CA PHE A 340 -30.07 25.79 4.37
C PHE A 340 -29.96 25.29 2.93
N ASP A 341 -30.97 24.58 2.44
CA ASP A 341 -31.05 24.22 1.02
C ASP A 341 -31.64 25.37 0.20
N ALA A 342 -30.95 25.80 -0.85
CA ALA A 342 -31.36 26.91 -1.71
C ALA A 342 -31.23 26.56 -3.19
N ALA A 343 -32.17 27.04 -4.00
CA ALA A 343 -32.12 26.96 -5.46
C ALA A 343 -32.02 28.34 -6.09
N LEU A 344 -30.87 28.66 -6.69
CA LEU A 344 -30.69 29.87 -7.49
C LEU A 344 -31.04 29.54 -8.95
N THR A 345 -32.14 30.10 -9.40
CA THR A 345 -32.75 29.79 -10.71
C THR A 345 -32.49 30.88 -11.76
N GLY A 346 -32.08 32.08 -11.33
CA GLY A 346 -31.58 33.13 -12.21
C GLY A 346 -30.20 32.80 -12.78
N VAL A 347 -29.77 33.58 -13.78
CA VAL A 347 -28.46 33.45 -14.41
C VAL A 347 -27.39 34.11 -13.53
N ILE A 348 -26.32 33.38 -13.23
CA ILE A 348 -25.08 33.92 -12.68
C ILE A 348 -24.16 34.28 -13.86
N SER A 349 -23.69 35.53 -13.92
CA SER A 349 -22.92 36.08 -15.04
C SER A 349 -21.72 36.91 -14.58
N GLY A 350 -20.73 37.14 -15.46
CA GLY A 350 -19.58 38.02 -15.21
C GLY A 350 -18.21 37.34 -15.26
N ASP A 351 -17.15 38.10 -15.03
CA ASP A 351 -15.77 37.59 -15.22
C ASP A 351 -15.22 36.82 -14.00
N GLY A 352 -15.93 36.85 -12.87
CA GLY A 352 -15.54 36.18 -11.63
C GLY A 352 -15.91 34.71 -11.50
N GLY A 353 -15.35 34.07 -10.47
CA GLY A 353 -15.72 32.73 -10.02
C GLY A 353 -16.60 32.75 -8.77
N ILE A 354 -17.18 31.60 -8.44
CA ILE A 354 -18.04 31.43 -7.26
C ILE A 354 -17.44 30.44 -6.25
N THR A 355 -17.58 30.73 -4.97
CA THR A 355 -17.25 29.82 -3.87
C THR A 355 -18.53 29.41 -3.15
N LYS A 356 -18.89 28.13 -3.22
CA LYS A 356 -19.96 27.52 -2.43
C LYS A 356 -19.42 27.08 -1.07
N THR A 357 -19.97 27.64 0.01
CA THR A 357 -19.71 27.24 1.40
C THR A 357 -21.01 26.94 2.16
N GLY A 358 -20.90 26.52 3.42
CA GLY A 358 -22.02 26.12 4.27
C GLY A 358 -22.52 24.70 3.98
N ALA A 359 -23.07 24.04 5.00
CA ALA A 359 -23.42 22.62 4.93
C ALA A 359 -24.64 22.28 4.06
N GLY A 360 -25.46 23.25 3.69
CA GLY A 360 -26.68 23.06 2.89
C GLY A 360 -26.42 22.83 1.40
N THR A 361 -27.45 22.36 0.68
CA THR A 361 -27.44 22.12 -0.76
C THR A 361 -27.70 23.41 -1.54
N LEU A 362 -26.82 23.77 -2.48
CA LEU A 362 -27.06 24.84 -3.44
C LEU A 362 -27.39 24.23 -4.80
N VAL A 363 -28.57 24.53 -5.34
CA VAL A 363 -28.99 24.11 -6.67
C VAL A 363 -28.88 25.28 -7.64
N LEU A 364 -28.13 25.11 -8.73
CA LEU A 364 -27.98 26.07 -9.82
C LEU A 364 -28.69 25.52 -11.07
N THR A 365 -29.82 26.12 -11.45
CA THR A 365 -30.57 25.69 -12.64
C THR A 365 -30.50 26.66 -13.80
N GLY A 366 -30.10 27.92 -13.56
CA GLY A 366 -29.87 28.91 -14.60
C GLY A 366 -28.72 28.52 -15.53
N ALA A 367 -28.85 28.86 -16.81
CA ALA A 367 -27.76 28.72 -17.78
C ALA A 367 -26.72 29.81 -17.52
N ASN A 368 -25.76 29.50 -16.65
CA ASN A 368 -24.81 30.47 -16.12
C ASN A 368 -23.73 30.82 -17.15
N THR A 369 -23.24 32.05 -17.09
CA THR A 369 -22.28 32.63 -18.06
C THR A 369 -21.06 33.25 -17.37
N TYR A 370 -20.89 33.03 -16.07
CA TYR A 370 -19.67 33.45 -15.39
C TYR A 370 -18.46 32.68 -15.92
N THR A 371 -17.31 33.33 -16.03
CA THR A 371 -16.12 32.72 -16.67
C THR A 371 -15.02 32.30 -15.68
N GLY A 372 -15.07 32.76 -14.43
CA GLY A 372 -14.19 32.29 -13.38
C GLY A 372 -14.52 30.87 -12.91
N GLY A 373 -13.67 30.32 -12.04
CA GLY A 373 -13.82 28.95 -11.53
C GLY A 373 -14.92 28.79 -10.47
N THR A 374 -15.33 27.55 -10.24
CA THR A 374 -16.26 27.15 -9.19
C THR A 374 -15.50 26.44 -8.06
N THR A 375 -15.54 26.96 -6.84
CA THR A 375 -14.95 26.31 -5.66
C THR A 375 -16.06 25.81 -4.74
N ILE A 376 -16.01 24.54 -4.34
CA ILE A 376 -16.95 23.95 -3.38
C ILE A 376 -16.15 23.59 -2.12
N THR A 377 -16.35 24.35 -1.05
CA THR A 377 -15.64 24.13 0.22
C THR A 377 -16.43 23.26 1.19
N ASP A 378 -17.76 23.33 1.17
CA ASP A 378 -18.64 22.56 2.06
C ASP A 378 -20.04 22.35 1.46
N GLY A 379 -20.76 21.35 1.98
CA GLY A 379 -22.09 20.95 1.54
C GLY A 379 -22.13 20.35 0.11
N THR A 380 -23.27 20.50 -0.55
CA THR A 380 -23.50 19.96 -1.90
C THR A 380 -23.80 21.08 -2.88
N LEU A 381 -23.15 21.07 -4.04
CA LEU A 381 -23.54 21.86 -5.20
C LEU A 381 -24.23 20.94 -6.21
N VAL A 382 -25.48 21.27 -6.57
CA VAL A 382 -26.23 20.60 -7.64
C VAL A 382 -26.31 21.55 -8.82
N GLY A 383 -25.94 21.07 -10.00
CA GLY A 383 -26.06 21.82 -11.24
C GLY A 383 -26.21 20.91 -12.44
N ASN A 384 -26.01 21.47 -13.62
CA ASN A 384 -26.00 20.76 -14.88
C ASN A 384 -24.87 21.30 -15.76
N THR A 385 -24.69 20.74 -16.95
CA THR A 385 -23.60 21.11 -17.89
C THR A 385 -23.67 22.56 -18.40
N THR A 386 -24.77 23.28 -18.19
CA THR A 386 -24.91 24.70 -18.53
C THR A 386 -24.89 25.63 -17.32
N SER A 387 -25.05 25.11 -16.10
CA SER A 387 -25.03 25.93 -14.87
C SER A 387 -23.67 25.91 -14.15
N ILE A 388 -22.83 24.92 -14.40
CA ILE A 388 -21.46 24.86 -13.87
C ILE A 388 -20.48 25.36 -14.93
N GLN A 389 -19.71 26.39 -14.58
CA GLN A 389 -18.75 27.03 -15.48
C GLN A 389 -17.34 27.06 -14.88
N GLY A 390 -16.35 27.23 -15.75
CA GLY A 390 -14.92 27.33 -15.39
C GLY A 390 -14.34 26.04 -14.79
N ALA A 391 -13.09 26.13 -14.31
CA ALA A 391 -12.47 25.02 -13.57
C ALA A 391 -13.17 24.83 -12.21
N VAL A 392 -13.31 23.58 -11.76
CA VAL A 392 -13.98 23.24 -10.51
C VAL A 392 -12.98 22.74 -9.48
N THR A 393 -12.94 23.37 -8.30
CA THR A 393 -12.25 22.84 -7.12
C THR A 393 -13.30 22.26 -6.17
N ASN A 394 -13.53 20.96 -6.25
CA ASN A 394 -14.51 20.23 -5.46
C ASN A 394 -13.88 19.62 -4.21
N ASN A 395 -14.05 20.24 -3.05
CA ASN A 395 -13.59 19.70 -1.76
C ASN A 395 -14.70 19.07 -0.92
N ALA A 396 -15.95 19.05 -1.41
CA ALA A 396 -17.12 18.50 -0.72
C ALA A 396 -17.95 17.58 -1.64
N ALA A 397 -19.03 18.06 -2.25
CA ALA A 397 -19.83 17.29 -3.19
C ALA A 397 -20.34 18.12 -4.38
N LEU A 398 -20.17 17.58 -5.59
CA LEU A 398 -20.77 18.10 -6.83
C LEU A 398 -21.72 17.06 -7.41
N ILE A 399 -22.96 17.45 -7.69
CA ILE A 399 -23.95 16.66 -8.41
C ILE A 399 -24.25 17.36 -9.73
N ILE A 400 -24.08 16.63 -10.84
CA ILE A 400 -24.59 17.01 -12.15
C ILE A 400 -25.91 16.26 -12.35
N ASP A 401 -27.02 16.95 -12.09
CA ASP A 401 -28.38 16.46 -12.30
C ASP A 401 -28.86 16.89 -13.70
N GLN A 402 -28.97 15.92 -14.61
CA GLN A 402 -29.14 16.19 -16.03
C GLN A 402 -29.96 15.10 -16.73
N ASP A 403 -31.16 15.47 -17.20
CA ASP A 403 -32.07 14.62 -17.99
C ASP A 403 -31.84 14.70 -19.52
N SER A 404 -31.10 15.71 -19.98
CA SER A 404 -30.75 15.89 -21.40
C SER A 404 -29.26 15.67 -21.63
N ASP A 405 -28.86 15.31 -22.85
CA ASP A 405 -27.44 15.16 -23.15
C ASP A 405 -26.69 16.49 -23.06
N GLY A 406 -25.46 16.46 -22.53
CA GLY A 406 -24.62 17.64 -22.36
C GLY A 406 -23.13 17.31 -22.22
N THR A 407 -22.27 18.33 -22.32
CA THR A 407 -20.82 18.19 -22.15
C THR A 407 -20.33 19.15 -21.08
N LEU A 408 -19.61 18.63 -20.08
CA LEU A 408 -18.91 19.43 -19.09
C LEU A 408 -17.42 19.48 -19.43
N GLY A 409 -16.97 20.65 -19.87
CA GLY A 409 -15.58 20.92 -20.24
C GLY A 409 -14.69 21.38 -19.09
N SER A 410 -15.19 21.37 -17.87
CA SER A 410 -14.47 21.86 -16.68
C SER A 410 -13.39 20.88 -16.21
N ASP A 411 -12.18 21.39 -15.97
CA ASP A 411 -11.16 20.68 -15.20
C ASP A 411 -11.58 20.64 -13.72
N MET A 412 -11.79 19.44 -13.18
CA MET A 412 -12.23 19.21 -11.81
C MET A 412 -11.09 18.68 -10.94
N SER A 413 -10.90 19.28 -9.76
CA SER A 413 -9.88 18.91 -8.77
C SER A 413 -10.47 18.84 -7.36
N GLY A 414 -9.68 18.42 -6.37
CA GLY A 414 -10.07 18.42 -4.95
C GLY A 414 -10.50 17.05 -4.41
N SER A 415 -10.80 17.00 -3.11
CA SER A 415 -11.09 15.74 -2.39
C SER A 415 -12.56 15.30 -2.42
N GLY A 416 -13.45 16.11 -2.98
CA GLY A 416 -14.89 15.91 -2.94
C GLY A 416 -15.40 14.85 -3.92
N SER A 417 -16.63 14.38 -3.68
CA SER A 417 -17.30 13.39 -4.53
C SER A 417 -17.94 14.03 -5.75
N PHE A 418 -17.94 13.33 -6.89
CA PHE A 418 -18.69 13.68 -8.09
C PHE A 418 -19.86 12.71 -8.29
N THR A 419 -21.06 13.24 -8.51
CA THR A 419 -22.26 12.43 -8.78
C THR A 419 -22.89 12.86 -10.10
N LYS A 420 -23.18 11.90 -10.98
CA LYS A 420 -24.06 12.06 -12.13
C LYS A 420 -25.44 11.52 -11.78
N ASP A 421 -26.45 12.39 -11.90
CA ASP A 421 -27.87 12.08 -11.71
C ASP A 421 -28.69 12.48 -12.95
N GLY A 422 -29.90 11.96 -13.09
CA GLY A 422 -30.80 12.20 -14.22
C GLY A 422 -30.54 11.30 -15.44
N THR A 423 -31.49 11.27 -16.37
CA THR A 423 -31.54 10.28 -17.46
C THR A 423 -30.63 10.58 -18.66
N GLY A 424 -30.08 11.79 -18.75
CA GLY A 424 -29.27 12.25 -19.88
C GLY A 424 -27.83 11.73 -19.86
N THR A 425 -27.14 11.87 -21.00
CA THR A 425 -25.71 11.61 -21.14
C THR A 425 -24.88 12.82 -20.75
N VAL A 426 -23.93 12.68 -19.83
CA VAL A 426 -22.94 13.72 -19.53
C VAL A 426 -21.58 13.27 -20.04
N VAL A 427 -21.00 14.07 -20.93
CA VAL A 427 -19.64 13.87 -21.44
C VAL A 427 -18.67 14.74 -20.66
N LEU A 428 -17.68 14.14 -20.00
CA LEU A 428 -16.60 14.84 -19.32
C LEU A 428 -15.38 14.95 -20.23
N THR A 429 -15.02 16.16 -20.63
CA THR A 429 -13.86 16.43 -21.50
C THR A 429 -12.70 17.12 -20.78
N GLY A 430 -12.90 17.63 -19.56
CA GLY A 430 -11.85 18.22 -18.73
C GLY A 430 -10.81 17.21 -18.23
N ALA A 431 -9.60 17.68 -17.99
CA ALA A 431 -8.53 16.90 -17.38
C ALA A 431 -8.69 16.93 -15.85
N ASN A 432 -9.27 15.86 -15.30
CA ASN A 432 -9.73 15.83 -13.93
C ASN A 432 -8.70 15.16 -13.00
N SER A 433 -8.63 15.65 -11.76
CA SER A 433 -7.71 15.19 -10.70
C SER A 433 -8.40 15.05 -9.33
N TYR A 434 -9.73 15.05 -9.29
CA TYR A 434 -10.48 14.85 -8.05
C TYR A 434 -10.29 13.43 -7.50
N THR A 435 -10.32 13.29 -6.17
CA THR A 435 -10.03 12.01 -5.50
C THR A 435 -11.20 11.42 -4.73
N GLY A 436 -12.33 12.12 -4.62
CA GLY A 436 -13.49 11.67 -3.82
C GLY A 436 -14.37 10.61 -4.48
N GLY A 437 -13.99 10.12 -5.66
CA GLY A 437 -14.72 9.10 -6.42
C GLY A 437 -15.91 9.66 -7.21
N THR A 438 -16.52 8.75 -7.97
CA THR A 438 -17.62 9.02 -8.90
C THR A 438 -18.82 8.15 -8.58
N THR A 439 -20.01 8.71 -8.52
CA THR A 439 -21.28 7.96 -8.45
C THR A 439 -22.11 8.25 -9.69
N VAL A 440 -22.60 7.22 -10.36
CA VAL A 440 -23.54 7.33 -11.51
C VAL A 440 -24.85 6.70 -11.10
N LEU A 441 -25.86 7.52 -10.82
CA LEU A 441 -27.17 7.05 -10.34
C LEU A 441 -28.06 6.59 -11.49
N ASP A 442 -28.08 7.33 -12.60
CA ASP A 442 -28.87 7.05 -13.80
C ASP A 442 -28.22 7.66 -15.06
N GLY A 443 -28.75 7.30 -16.23
CA GLY A 443 -28.28 7.78 -17.52
C GLY A 443 -26.89 7.26 -17.90
N SER A 444 -26.13 8.08 -18.62
CA SER A 444 -24.78 7.72 -19.08
C SER A 444 -23.75 8.77 -18.69
N LEU A 445 -22.60 8.32 -18.18
CA LEU A 445 -21.41 9.15 -17.97
C LEU A 445 -20.33 8.71 -18.95
N VAL A 446 -19.93 9.61 -19.84
CA VAL A 446 -18.90 9.36 -20.86
C VAL A 446 -17.65 10.14 -20.49
N GLY A 447 -16.48 9.48 -20.54
CA GLY A 447 -15.21 10.12 -20.29
C GLY A 447 -14.03 9.28 -20.75
N THR A 448 -12.85 9.61 -20.25
CA THR A 448 -11.59 8.89 -20.49
C THR A 448 -10.87 8.68 -19.17
N THR A 449 -9.75 7.98 -19.18
CA THR A 449 -8.83 7.90 -18.03
C THR A 449 -8.28 9.26 -17.58
N ALA A 450 -8.37 10.31 -18.40
CA ALA A 450 -8.02 11.67 -18.00
C ALA A 450 -9.18 12.43 -17.33
N SER A 451 -10.44 12.05 -17.58
CA SER A 451 -11.62 12.77 -17.08
C SER A 451 -12.42 12.02 -16.00
N LEU A 452 -12.34 10.70 -15.95
CA LEU A 452 -12.90 9.88 -14.88
C LEU A 452 -11.79 9.58 -13.88
N GLN A 453 -12.05 9.80 -12.59
CA GLN A 453 -11.07 9.59 -11.51
C GLN A 453 -11.69 8.86 -10.32
N GLY A 454 -10.84 8.14 -9.57
CA GLY A 454 -11.21 7.40 -8.36
C GLY A 454 -12.11 6.19 -8.60
N ASP A 455 -12.68 5.63 -7.53
CA ASP A 455 -13.63 4.53 -7.65
C ASP A 455 -14.97 5.02 -8.24
N VAL A 456 -15.66 4.14 -8.97
CA VAL A 456 -16.95 4.43 -9.62
C VAL A 456 -18.03 3.50 -9.06
N ALA A 457 -19.04 4.08 -8.41
CA ALA A 457 -20.28 3.39 -8.08
C ALA A 457 -21.28 3.59 -9.22
N ASN A 458 -21.53 2.56 -10.03
CA ASN A 458 -22.30 2.63 -11.27
C ASN A 458 -23.65 1.91 -11.15
N SER A 459 -24.74 2.67 -11.23
CA SER A 459 -26.11 2.15 -11.40
C SER A 459 -26.69 2.41 -12.80
N GLY A 460 -26.07 3.32 -13.57
CA GLY A 460 -26.44 3.66 -14.95
C GLY A 460 -25.50 3.02 -15.97
N THR A 461 -24.95 3.85 -16.88
CA THR A 461 -23.91 3.44 -17.83
C THR A 461 -22.66 4.29 -17.67
N VAL A 462 -21.49 3.66 -17.63
CA VAL A 462 -20.19 4.35 -17.67
C VAL A 462 -19.48 3.97 -18.97
N VAL A 463 -19.14 4.98 -19.76
CA VAL A 463 -18.46 4.80 -21.05
C VAL A 463 -17.07 5.42 -20.98
N PHE A 464 -16.04 4.61 -21.23
CA PHE A 464 -14.70 5.09 -21.51
C PHE A 464 -14.50 5.22 -23.03
N ASP A 465 -14.58 6.44 -23.54
CA ASP A 465 -14.30 6.78 -24.95
C ASP A 465 -12.82 7.05 -25.18
N GLN A 466 -12.03 6.00 -25.07
CA GLN A 466 -10.59 6.05 -24.93
C GLN A 466 -9.91 5.92 -26.31
N THR A 467 -9.58 7.04 -26.94
CA THR A 467 -8.93 7.09 -28.28
C THR A 467 -7.41 6.91 -28.25
N THR A 468 -6.77 7.20 -27.12
CA THR A 468 -5.33 7.01 -26.85
C THR A 468 -5.17 6.01 -25.71
N ASP A 469 -4.09 5.25 -25.61
CA ASP A 469 -3.92 4.29 -24.52
C ASP A 469 -3.96 4.96 -23.14
N GLY A 470 -4.56 4.29 -22.15
CA GLY A 470 -4.66 4.78 -20.78
C GLY A 470 -4.97 3.69 -19.76
N THR A 471 -4.56 3.91 -18.51
CA THR A 471 -4.80 2.99 -17.39
C THR A 471 -5.79 3.59 -16.41
N TYR A 472 -6.79 2.80 -16.02
CA TYR A 472 -7.73 3.14 -14.96
C TYR A 472 -7.51 2.27 -13.73
N SER A 473 -7.19 2.89 -12.60
CA SER A 473 -6.92 2.18 -11.34
C SER A 473 -8.11 2.14 -10.38
N GLY A 474 -9.14 2.95 -10.62
CA GLY A 474 -10.34 2.96 -9.80
C GLY A 474 -11.15 1.67 -9.97
N ALA A 475 -11.75 1.18 -8.87
CA ALA A 475 -12.68 0.08 -8.92
C ALA A 475 -14.05 0.56 -9.42
N VAL A 476 -14.64 -0.17 -10.35
CA VAL A 476 -16.01 0.01 -10.83
C VAL A 476 -16.91 -1.02 -10.16
N SER A 477 -18.00 -0.57 -9.56
CA SER A 477 -18.94 -1.37 -8.78
C SER A 477 -20.39 -1.05 -9.16
N GLY A 478 -21.35 -1.86 -8.70
CA GLY A 478 -22.79 -1.60 -8.88
C GLY A 478 -23.43 -2.38 -10.04
N SER A 479 -24.72 -2.12 -10.29
CA SER A 479 -25.52 -2.88 -11.27
C SER A 479 -25.47 -2.32 -12.69
N GLY A 480 -24.80 -1.18 -12.89
CA GLY A 480 -24.75 -0.48 -14.16
C GLY A 480 -23.86 -1.16 -15.20
N MET A 481 -24.04 -0.76 -16.46
CA MET A 481 -23.26 -1.24 -17.61
C MET A 481 -21.93 -0.48 -17.72
N PHE A 482 -20.87 -1.20 -18.09
CA PHE A 482 -19.58 -0.63 -18.45
C PHE A 482 -19.36 -0.73 -19.96
N ALA A 483 -18.91 0.34 -20.60
CA ALA A 483 -18.63 0.35 -22.04
C ALA A 483 -17.24 0.93 -22.35
N LYS A 484 -16.55 0.31 -23.30
CA LYS A 484 -15.28 0.77 -23.89
C LYS A 484 -15.51 1.12 -25.36
N THR A 485 -15.24 2.36 -25.72
CA THR A 485 -15.22 2.88 -27.10
C THR A 485 -13.88 3.57 -27.40
N GLY A 486 -13.69 4.04 -28.63
CA GLY A 486 -12.45 4.68 -29.07
C GLY A 486 -11.32 3.70 -29.39
N SER A 487 -10.40 4.12 -30.26
CA SER A 487 -9.37 3.24 -30.84
C SER A 487 -8.23 2.82 -29.90
N GLY A 488 -8.08 3.45 -28.75
CA GLY A 488 -6.99 3.20 -27.81
C GLY A 488 -7.23 1.98 -26.93
N THR A 489 -6.20 1.58 -26.19
CA THR A 489 -6.24 0.55 -25.16
C THR A 489 -6.68 1.16 -23.82
N LEU A 490 -7.72 0.60 -23.21
CA LEU A 490 -8.07 0.87 -21.82
C LEU A 490 -7.59 -0.29 -20.96
N THR A 491 -6.60 -0.05 -20.11
CA THR A 491 -6.12 -1.04 -19.14
C THR A 491 -6.81 -0.81 -17.79
N LEU A 492 -7.60 -1.78 -17.33
CA LEU A 492 -8.21 -1.76 -16.01
C LEU A 492 -7.29 -2.48 -15.02
N THR A 493 -6.99 -1.83 -13.90
CA THR A 493 -6.17 -2.41 -12.81
C THR A 493 -6.89 -2.43 -11.46
N GLY A 494 -8.03 -1.75 -11.35
CA GLY A 494 -8.91 -1.83 -10.19
C GLY A 494 -9.66 -3.16 -10.13
N ALA A 495 -9.83 -3.70 -8.91
CA ALA A 495 -10.65 -4.88 -8.69
C ALA A 495 -12.14 -4.52 -8.80
N ASN A 496 -12.76 -4.92 -9.90
CA ASN A 496 -14.10 -4.50 -10.25
C ASN A 496 -15.14 -5.49 -9.74
N THR A 497 -16.35 -5.00 -9.45
CA THR A 497 -17.47 -5.80 -8.92
C THR A 497 -18.81 -5.48 -9.60
N TYR A 498 -18.78 -4.72 -10.69
CA TYR A 498 -19.99 -4.37 -11.42
C TYR A 498 -20.63 -5.60 -12.08
N THR A 499 -21.96 -5.61 -12.18
CA THR A 499 -22.73 -6.77 -12.65
C THR A 499 -23.59 -6.50 -13.90
N GLY A 500 -23.70 -5.24 -14.35
CA GLY A 500 -24.51 -4.86 -15.52
C GLY A 500 -23.95 -5.28 -16.87
N GLY A 501 -22.78 -5.92 -16.90
CA GLY A 501 -22.10 -6.39 -18.11
C GLY A 501 -21.15 -5.35 -18.70
N THR A 502 -20.38 -5.82 -19.69
CA THR A 502 -19.31 -5.09 -20.35
C THR A 502 -19.57 -5.04 -21.86
N VAL A 503 -19.44 -3.88 -22.49
CA VAL A 503 -19.54 -3.72 -23.94
C VAL A 503 -18.23 -3.15 -24.48
N VAL A 504 -17.63 -3.80 -25.48
CA VAL A 504 -16.39 -3.35 -26.13
C VAL A 504 -16.63 -3.23 -27.62
N THR A 505 -16.68 -2.00 -28.12
CA THR A 505 -17.01 -1.74 -29.54
C THR A 505 -15.83 -1.29 -30.38
N ASP A 506 -14.78 -0.72 -29.78
CA ASP A 506 -13.57 -0.27 -30.48
C ASP A 506 -12.32 -0.31 -29.58
N GLY A 507 -11.14 -0.38 -30.20
CA GLY A 507 -9.85 -0.51 -29.53
C GLY A 507 -9.69 -1.80 -28.73
N THR A 508 -8.94 -1.74 -27.63
CA THR A 508 -8.69 -2.86 -26.73
C THR A 508 -9.18 -2.54 -25.31
N LEU A 509 -9.91 -3.47 -24.70
CA LEU A 509 -10.10 -3.51 -23.25
C LEU A 509 -9.14 -4.54 -22.66
N ALA A 510 -8.17 -4.10 -21.86
CA ALA A 510 -7.18 -4.96 -21.22
C ALA A 510 -7.41 -5.01 -19.70
N GLY A 511 -7.22 -6.18 -19.10
CA GLY A 511 -7.30 -6.38 -17.66
C GLY A 511 -7.11 -7.86 -17.30
N ASP A 512 -7.35 -8.21 -16.04
CA ASP A 512 -7.33 -9.60 -15.56
C ASP A 512 -8.72 -10.05 -15.06
N THR A 513 -8.83 -11.28 -14.54
CA THR A 513 -10.11 -11.78 -14.00
C THR A 513 -10.62 -11.03 -12.75
N SER A 514 -9.83 -10.15 -12.13
CA SER A 514 -10.27 -9.28 -11.03
C SER A 514 -10.86 -7.97 -11.56
N SER A 515 -10.39 -7.47 -12.71
CA SER A 515 -10.88 -6.23 -13.31
C SER A 515 -11.97 -6.44 -14.38
N LEU A 516 -11.94 -7.54 -15.14
CA LEU A 516 -12.93 -7.81 -16.17
C LEU A 516 -14.08 -8.63 -15.56
N GLN A 517 -15.30 -8.07 -15.57
CA GLN A 517 -16.46 -8.66 -14.89
C GLN A 517 -17.71 -8.75 -15.78
N GLY A 518 -18.63 -9.64 -15.36
CA GLY A 518 -19.93 -9.84 -15.98
C GLY A 518 -19.86 -10.47 -17.38
N PRO A 519 -20.98 -10.58 -18.11
CA PRO A 519 -20.95 -10.95 -19.52
C PRO A 519 -20.30 -9.82 -20.36
N ILE A 520 -19.53 -10.19 -21.38
CA ILE A 520 -18.90 -9.25 -22.32
C ILE A 520 -19.55 -9.39 -23.71
N LEU A 521 -20.02 -8.28 -24.27
CA LEU A 521 -20.26 -8.13 -25.71
C LEU A 521 -19.03 -7.51 -26.36
N ASN A 522 -18.25 -8.32 -27.08
CA ASN A 522 -17.00 -7.95 -27.72
C ASN A 522 -17.16 -7.90 -29.25
N THR A 523 -17.09 -6.71 -29.83
CA THR A 523 -16.99 -6.52 -31.29
C THR A 523 -15.64 -5.94 -31.73
N ALA A 524 -14.69 -5.79 -30.81
CA ALA A 524 -13.34 -5.28 -31.05
C ALA A 524 -12.28 -6.23 -30.48
N ASN A 525 -11.50 -5.84 -29.47
CA ASN A 525 -10.54 -6.72 -28.81
C ASN A 525 -10.67 -6.68 -27.28
N VAL A 526 -10.62 -7.87 -26.66
CA VAL A 526 -10.50 -8.03 -25.20
C VAL A 526 -9.21 -8.78 -24.91
N GLU A 527 -8.39 -8.20 -24.04
CA GLU A 527 -7.13 -8.79 -23.60
C GLU A 527 -7.22 -9.16 -22.12
N PHE A 528 -6.96 -10.43 -21.82
CA PHE A 528 -6.70 -10.90 -20.47
C PHE A 528 -5.19 -10.93 -20.22
N ASP A 529 -4.66 -9.87 -19.60
CA ASP A 529 -3.29 -9.83 -19.08
C ASP A 529 -3.24 -10.47 -17.69
N GLN A 530 -3.09 -11.79 -17.69
CA GLN A 530 -3.30 -12.61 -16.50
C GLN A 530 -1.95 -13.04 -15.91
N ALA A 531 -1.46 -12.31 -14.92
CA ALA A 531 -0.17 -12.58 -14.28
C ALA A 531 -0.20 -13.77 -13.27
N ALA A 532 -1.34 -13.98 -12.59
CA ALA A 532 -1.56 -15.08 -11.65
C ALA A 532 -2.71 -15.99 -12.11
N ALA A 533 -2.97 -17.14 -11.47
CA ALA A 533 -4.12 -17.96 -11.87
C ALA A 533 -5.46 -17.24 -11.57
N GLY A 534 -6.38 -17.25 -12.54
CA GLY A 534 -7.68 -16.57 -12.47
C GLY A 534 -8.80 -17.37 -13.14
N VAL A 535 -10.04 -17.17 -12.68
CA VAL A 535 -11.24 -17.80 -13.25
C VAL A 535 -12.18 -16.72 -13.74
N TYR A 536 -12.60 -16.82 -15.00
CA TYR A 536 -13.59 -15.93 -15.59
C TYR A 536 -14.86 -16.71 -15.91
N SER A 537 -15.95 -16.31 -15.25
CA SER A 537 -17.25 -16.98 -15.33
C SER A 537 -18.29 -16.24 -16.15
N GLY A 538 -17.95 -15.12 -16.78
CA GLY A 538 -18.84 -14.41 -17.70
C GLY A 538 -18.85 -15.03 -19.08
N SER A 539 -19.98 -14.99 -19.79
CA SER A 539 -20.02 -15.31 -21.21
C SER A 539 -19.42 -14.17 -22.04
N ILE A 540 -18.76 -14.51 -23.14
CA ILE A 540 -18.24 -13.55 -24.12
C ILE A 540 -18.98 -13.78 -25.44
N SER A 541 -19.47 -12.70 -26.04
CA SER A 541 -20.27 -12.73 -27.28
C SER A 541 -19.75 -11.73 -28.32
N GLY A 542 -20.19 -11.87 -29.57
CA GLY A 542 -19.90 -10.93 -30.66
C GLY A 542 -18.86 -11.42 -31.69
N THR A 543 -18.21 -10.47 -32.36
CA THR A 543 -17.28 -10.74 -33.48
C THR A 543 -15.84 -10.37 -33.17
N GLY A 544 -15.57 -9.83 -32.00
CA GLY A 544 -14.25 -9.37 -31.58
C GLY A 544 -13.29 -10.49 -31.24
N THR A 545 -12.00 -10.15 -31.18
CA THR A 545 -10.92 -11.07 -30.82
C THR A 545 -10.70 -11.15 -29.32
N LEU A 546 -10.13 -12.27 -28.89
CA LEU A 546 -9.68 -12.48 -27.51
C LEU A 546 -8.17 -12.69 -27.50
N THR A 547 -7.45 -12.00 -26.62
CA THR A 547 -6.00 -12.18 -26.45
C THR A 547 -5.71 -12.56 -25.00
N LYS A 548 -4.86 -13.56 -24.79
CA LYS A 548 -4.37 -14.00 -23.49
C LYS A 548 -2.87 -13.74 -23.39
N THR A 549 -2.49 -12.85 -22.47
CA THR A 549 -1.12 -12.46 -22.13
C THR A 549 -0.85 -12.75 -20.64
N GLY A 550 0.40 -12.60 -20.20
CA GLY A 550 0.83 -12.85 -18.83
C GLY A 550 1.05 -14.34 -18.48
N ALA A 551 1.99 -14.60 -17.59
CA ALA A 551 2.45 -15.96 -17.26
C ALA A 551 1.40 -16.84 -16.52
N GLY A 552 0.34 -16.25 -15.97
CA GLY A 552 -0.70 -16.93 -15.21
C GLY A 552 -1.66 -17.76 -16.07
N SER A 553 -2.45 -18.59 -15.40
CA SER A 553 -3.50 -19.39 -16.05
C SER A 553 -4.84 -18.65 -16.03
N LEU A 554 -5.47 -18.48 -17.19
CA LEU A 554 -6.86 -18.04 -17.34
C LEU A 554 -7.76 -19.26 -17.52
N ASN A 555 -8.75 -19.43 -16.65
CA ASN A 555 -9.76 -20.47 -16.76
C ASN A 555 -11.10 -19.89 -17.22
N LEU A 556 -11.53 -20.23 -18.43
CA LEU A 556 -12.86 -19.88 -18.96
C LEU A 556 -13.83 -21.00 -18.67
N THR A 557 -14.84 -20.74 -17.84
CA THR A 557 -15.79 -21.78 -17.40
C THR A 557 -17.17 -21.73 -18.06
N ASP A 558 -17.54 -20.58 -18.63
CA ASP A 558 -18.86 -20.39 -19.25
C ASP A 558 -18.84 -20.72 -20.76
N THR A 559 -20.03 -20.80 -21.35
CA THR A 559 -20.23 -20.88 -22.80
C THR A 559 -20.21 -19.48 -23.40
N SER A 560 -19.24 -19.25 -24.27
CA SER A 560 -19.04 -18.01 -25.01
C SER A 560 -19.23 -18.26 -26.51
N ASP A 561 -19.99 -17.39 -27.17
CA ASP A 561 -20.44 -17.54 -28.55
C ASP A 561 -19.76 -16.53 -29.50
N TYR A 562 -18.74 -15.80 -29.04
CA TYR A 562 -17.94 -14.95 -29.92
C TYR A 562 -17.23 -15.74 -31.02
N THR A 563 -17.06 -15.08 -32.16
CA THR A 563 -16.56 -15.70 -33.41
C THR A 563 -15.19 -15.22 -33.84
N GLY A 564 -14.70 -14.11 -33.26
CA GLY A 564 -13.34 -13.65 -33.53
C GLY A 564 -12.30 -14.60 -32.97
N ALA A 565 -11.08 -14.54 -33.52
CA ALA A 565 -10.00 -15.43 -33.14
C ALA A 565 -9.56 -15.22 -31.68
N THR A 566 -9.12 -16.31 -31.05
CA THR A 566 -8.47 -16.30 -29.74
C THR A 566 -6.97 -16.51 -29.92
N THR A 567 -6.14 -15.65 -29.34
CA THR A 567 -4.69 -15.80 -29.36
C THR A 567 -4.15 -15.97 -27.94
N ILE A 568 -3.25 -16.93 -27.74
CA ILE A 568 -2.53 -17.16 -26.48
C ILE A 568 -1.07 -16.82 -26.72
N ASP A 569 -0.63 -15.68 -26.22
CA ASP A 569 0.74 -15.20 -26.37
C ASP A 569 1.65 -15.68 -25.22
N GLU A 570 1.09 -15.85 -24.03
CA GLU A 570 1.83 -16.32 -22.85
C GLU A 570 0.90 -17.01 -21.84
N GLY A 571 1.47 -17.93 -21.05
CA GLY A 571 0.77 -18.60 -19.97
C GLY A 571 -0.26 -19.60 -20.47
N ARG A 572 -1.19 -20.00 -19.60
CA ARG A 572 -2.20 -21.04 -19.91
C ARG A 572 -3.57 -20.41 -20.14
N LEU A 573 -4.26 -20.81 -21.20
CA LEU A 573 -5.71 -20.69 -21.35
C LEU A 573 -6.35 -22.06 -21.17
N ALA A 574 -7.01 -22.27 -20.03
CA ALA A 574 -7.82 -23.45 -19.77
C ALA A 574 -9.27 -23.17 -20.18
N VAL A 575 -9.75 -23.84 -21.23
CA VAL A 575 -11.14 -23.79 -21.66
C VAL A 575 -11.87 -24.94 -20.99
N ASN A 576 -12.60 -24.66 -19.91
CA ASN A 576 -13.47 -25.65 -19.23
C ASN A 576 -14.96 -25.44 -19.54
N GLY A 577 -15.31 -24.30 -20.14
CA GLY A 577 -16.60 -24.04 -20.78
C GLY A 577 -16.56 -24.30 -22.29
N SER A 578 -17.00 -23.33 -23.10
CA SER A 578 -17.00 -23.47 -24.56
C SER A 578 -16.67 -22.14 -25.24
N ILE A 579 -15.75 -22.17 -26.20
CA ILE A 579 -15.46 -21.10 -27.17
C ILE A 579 -15.56 -21.65 -28.60
N ALA A 580 -16.56 -22.50 -28.85
CA ALA A 580 -16.74 -23.25 -30.10
C ALA A 580 -16.86 -22.39 -31.37
N GLY A 581 -17.15 -21.09 -31.24
CA GLY A 581 -17.16 -20.14 -32.35
C GLY A 581 -15.78 -19.58 -32.74
N SER A 582 -14.76 -19.76 -31.87
CA SER A 582 -13.46 -19.10 -32.00
C SER A 582 -12.36 -20.07 -32.43
N ILE A 583 -11.55 -19.66 -33.41
CA ILE A 583 -10.30 -20.35 -33.74
C ILE A 583 -9.24 -19.91 -32.73
N VAL A 584 -8.69 -20.87 -31.99
CA VAL A 584 -7.63 -20.67 -30.99
C VAL A 584 -6.28 -20.85 -31.65
N THR A 585 -5.42 -19.86 -31.45
CA THR A 585 -4.05 -19.85 -31.92
C THR A 585 -3.12 -19.73 -30.74
N VAL A 586 -2.24 -20.71 -30.55
CA VAL A 586 -1.27 -20.75 -29.46
C VAL A 586 0.09 -20.34 -30.00
N ASN A 587 0.60 -19.20 -29.55
CA ASN A 587 1.93 -18.72 -29.91
C ASN A 587 3.00 -19.30 -28.98
N SER A 588 4.28 -19.10 -29.34
CA SER A 588 5.42 -19.59 -28.57
C SER A 588 5.34 -19.15 -27.10
N GLY A 589 5.44 -20.10 -26.16
CA GLY A 589 5.29 -19.85 -24.73
C GLY A 589 3.84 -19.87 -24.20
N GLY A 590 2.84 -19.90 -25.10
CA GLY A 590 1.44 -20.11 -24.77
C GLY A 590 1.08 -21.58 -24.60
N ILE A 591 0.08 -21.83 -23.77
CA ILE A 591 -0.46 -23.17 -23.49
C ILE A 591 -1.99 -23.16 -23.61
N VAL A 592 -2.55 -24.03 -24.44
CA VAL A 592 -4.00 -24.31 -24.42
C VAL A 592 -4.29 -25.56 -23.58
N GLY A 593 -5.40 -25.56 -22.84
CA GLY A 593 -5.85 -26.73 -22.10
C GLY A 593 -7.33 -26.67 -21.69
N GLY A 594 -7.70 -27.45 -20.67
CA GLY A 594 -9.08 -27.57 -20.18
C GLY A 594 -9.86 -28.72 -20.84
N ASN A 595 -11.08 -28.95 -20.34
CA ASN A 595 -11.97 -30.06 -20.75
C ASN A 595 -13.12 -29.66 -21.69
N GLY A 596 -13.11 -28.42 -22.16
CA GLY A 596 -14.19 -27.81 -22.90
C GLY A 596 -14.11 -27.98 -24.42
N THR A 597 -14.73 -27.05 -25.13
CA THR A 597 -14.74 -27.00 -26.60
C THR A 597 -14.12 -25.71 -27.12
N VAL A 598 -13.25 -25.81 -28.13
CA VAL A 598 -12.76 -24.70 -28.94
C VAL A 598 -13.24 -24.82 -30.39
N GLY A 599 -13.31 -23.72 -31.14
CA GLY A 599 -13.79 -23.74 -32.52
C GLY A 599 -12.79 -24.41 -33.47
N GLY A 600 -11.56 -23.91 -33.51
CA GLY A 600 -10.42 -24.53 -34.17
C GLY A 600 -9.17 -24.41 -33.30
N LEU A 601 -8.11 -25.16 -33.58
CA LEU A 601 -6.88 -25.08 -32.79
C LEU A 601 -5.63 -25.12 -33.67
N ILE A 602 -4.78 -24.10 -33.55
CA ILE A 602 -3.46 -24.01 -34.19
C ILE A 602 -2.41 -23.90 -33.08
N VAL A 603 -1.54 -24.90 -32.95
CA VAL A 603 -0.44 -24.93 -31.98
C VAL A 603 0.85 -24.65 -32.72
N ARG A 604 1.40 -23.44 -32.54
CA ARG A 604 2.58 -22.99 -33.28
C ARG A 604 3.88 -23.56 -32.74
N THR A 605 4.97 -23.32 -33.47
CA THR A 605 6.33 -23.57 -32.99
C THR A 605 6.56 -22.96 -31.60
N GLY A 606 7.03 -23.77 -30.65
CA GLY A 606 7.29 -23.36 -29.26
C GLY A 606 6.04 -23.23 -28.37
N ALA A 607 4.86 -23.57 -28.87
CA ALA A 607 3.61 -23.57 -28.13
C ALA A 607 3.21 -24.99 -27.67
N THR A 608 2.36 -25.07 -26.64
CA THR A 608 1.93 -26.35 -26.07
C THR A 608 0.40 -26.51 -26.08
N ALA A 609 -0.07 -27.69 -26.49
CA ALA A 609 -1.40 -28.16 -26.13
C ALA A 609 -1.29 -29.17 -24.98
N ALA A 610 -2.01 -28.92 -23.89
CA ALA A 610 -2.05 -29.75 -22.69
C ALA A 610 -3.50 -29.86 -22.21
N PRO A 611 -4.32 -30.73 -22.85
CA PRO A 611 -5.74 -30.91 -22.57
C PRO A 611 -6.03 -31.20 -21.10
N GLY A 612 -7.27 -30.94 -20.71
CA GLY A 612 -7.75 -31.27 -19.39
C GLY A 612 -7.30 -30.34 -18.27
N ASN A 613 -7.60 -30.77 -17.06
CA ASN A 613 -6.96 -30.31 -15.83
C ASN A 613 -6.11 -31.46 -15.25
N SER A 614 -5.62 -32.33 -16.14
CA SER A 614 -4.72 -33.45 -15.84
C SER A 614 -5.35 -34.58 -15.02
N ILE A 615 -5.97 -35.63 -15.58
CA ILE A 615 -6.19 -36.03 -17.00
C ILE A 615 -7.54 -35.54 -17.54
N GLY A 616 -7.63 -35.22 -18.84
CA GLY A 616 -8.86 -34.73 -19.45
C GLY A 616 -8.98 -34.76 -20.97
N HIS A 617 -10.06 -34.17 -21.49
CA HIS A 617 -10.43 -34.25 -22.90
C HIS A 617 -10.82 -32.88 -23.46
N LEU A 618 -10.06 -32.37 -24.42
CA LEU A 618 -10.38 -31.13 -25.13
C LEU A 618 -11.04 -31.43 -26.47
N HIS A 619 -12.17 -30.78 -26.76
CA HIS A 619 -12.86 -30.90 -28.03
C HIS A 619 -12.55 -29.71 -28.96
N VAL A 620 -12.30 -29.98 -30.23
CA VAL A 620 -12.06 -28.99 -31.30
C VAL A 620 -13.17 -29.17 -32.34
N ALA A 621 -14.02 -28.15 -32.50
CA ALA A 621 -15.22 -28.21 -33.31
C ALA A 621 -14.98 -28.07 -34.84
N SER A 622 -13.72 -27.87 -35.24
CA SER A 622 -13.26 -27.70 -36.63
C SER A 622 -11.91 -28.38 -36.81
N ASP A 623 -10.96 -27.77 -37.52
CA ASP A 623 -9.64 -28.31 -37.80
C ASP A 623 -8.66 -28.07 -36.65
N LEU A 624 -7.71 -29.00 -36.52
CA LEU A 624 -6.61 -29.00 -35.56
C LEU A 624 -5.29 -29.02 -36.32
N THR A 625 -4.38 -28.09 -36.02
CA THR A 625 -3.04 -28.05 -36.61
C THR A 625 -1.97 -28.03 -35.52
N PHE A 626 -0.99 -28.93 -35.62
CA PHE A 626 0.28 -28.88 -34.90
C PHE A 626 1.38 -28.51 -35.89
N GLU A 627 1.97 -27.32 -35.72
CA GLU A 627 3.12 -26.88 -36.54
C GLU A 627 4.41 -27.57 -36.06
N VAL A 628 5.46 -27.53 -36.89
CA VAL A 628 6.79 -28.04 -36.53
C VAL A 628 7.30 -27.35 -35.25
N GLY A 629 7.82 -28.14 -34.32
CA GLY A 629 8.36 -27.66 -33.04
C GLY A 629 7.30 -27.25 -32.00
N SER A 630 6.04 -27.59 -32.22
CA SER A 630 4.99 -27.55 -31.18
C SER A 630 5.08 -28.75 -30.22
N THR A 631 4.49 -28.63 -29.04
CA THR A 631 4.40 -29.72 -28.06
C THR A 631 2.93 -30.12 -27.83
N TYR A 632 2.67 -31.42 -27.88
CA TYR A 632 1.43 -32.02 -27.37
C TYR A 632 1.73 -32.76 -26.07
N ALA A 633 1.47 -32.12 -24.92
CA ALA A 633 1.65 -32.73 -23.62
C ALA A 633 0.45 -33.62 -23.29
N VAL A 634 0.72 -34.87 -22.93
CA VAL A 634 -0.28 -35.91 -22.69
C VAL A 634 -0.02 -36.57 -21.35
N GLU A 635 -0.95 -36.39 -20.42
CA GLU A 635 -0.93 -37.08 -19.14
C GLU A 635 -1.62 -38.44 -19.26
N VAL A 636 -1.03 -39.48 -18.65
CA VAL A 636 -1.56 -40.84 -18.68
C VAL A 636 -1.46 -41.49 -17.32
N ASN A 637 -2.38 -42.40 -16.98
CA ASN A 637 -2.34 -43.16 -15.73
C ASN A 637 -2.30 -44.69 -15.95
N ALA A 638 -1.93 -45.43 -14.91
CA ALA A 638 -1.85 -46.89 -14.94
C ALA A 638 -3.22 -47.57 -15.14
N ALA A 639 -4.33 -46.87 -14.86
CA ALA A 639 -5.68 -47.36 -15.10
C ALA A 639 -6.07 -47.33 -16.60
N GLY A 640 -5.23 -46.77 -17.47
CA GLY A 640 -5.47 -46.69 -18.91
C GLY A 640 -6.21 -45.42 -19.35
N ALA A 641 -6.38 -44.43 -18.45
CA ALA A 641 -6.86 -43.11 -18.83
C ALA A 641 -5.68 -42.28 -19.35
N GLY A 642 -5.95 -41.39 -20.31
CA GLY A 642 -4.98 -40.44 -20.81
C GLY A 642 -5.64 -39.23 -21.44
N ASP A 643 -4.87 -38.15 -21.54
CA ASP A 643 -5.33 -36.94 -22.19
C ASP A 643 -5.67 -37.20 -23.65
N ARG A 644 -6.70 -36.51 -24.11
CA ARG A 644 -7.15 -36.63 -25.48
C ARG A 644 -7.62 -35.30 -26.06
N ILE A 645 -7.20 -35.04 -27.30
CA ILE A 645 -7.86 -34.06 -28.16
C ILE A 645 -8.75 -34.81 -29.15
N SER A 646 -10.00 -34.38 -29.29
CA SER A 646 -10.86 -34.81 -30.39
C SER A 646 -11.21 -33.63 -31.28
N THR A 647 -11.12 -33.83 -32.59
CA THR A 647 -11.45 -32.82 -33.59
C THR A 647 -12.51 -33.36 -34.55
N THR A 648 -13.53 -32.57 -34.88
CA THR A 648 -14.55 -32.96 -35.89
C THR A 648 -14.04 -32.75 -37.32
N GLY A 649 -13.09 -31.84 -37.51
CA GLY A 649 -12.40 -31.58 -38.77
C GLY A 649 -11.19 -32.48 -39.00
N VAL A 650 -10.25 -31.99 -39.80
CA VAL A 650 -8.98 -32.66 -40.07
C VAL A 650 -7.97 -32.31 -38.97
N ALA A 651 -7.19 -33.30 -38.53
CA ALA A 651 -5.99 -33.07 -37.74
C ALA A 651 -4.75 -33.07 -38.64
N THR A 652 -4.16 -31.89 -38.86
CA THR A 652 -2.91 -31.71 -39.60
C THR A 652 -1.74 -31.67 -38.62
N ILE A 653 -0.79 -32.60 -38.77
CA ILE A 653 0.40 -32.69 -37.94
C ILE A 653 1.60 -32.48 -38.85
N GLU A 654 2.17 -31.26 -38.82
CA GLU A 654 3.33 -30.90 -39.64
C GLU A 654 4.65 -31.37 -39.02
N GLY A 655 4.66 -31.62 -37.70
CA GLY A 655 5.79 -32.09 -36.91
C GLY A 655 5.52 -31.91 -35.40
N GLY A 656 6.57 -31.72 -34.62
CA GLY A 656 6.48 -31.46 -33.17
C GLY A 656 6.64 -32.71 -32.29
N THR A 657 6.51 -32.53 -30.98
CA THR A 657 6.79 -33.58 -29.98
C THR A 657 5.55 -33.92 -29.17
N VAL A 658 5.23 -35.20 -29.02
CA VAL A 658 4.32 -35.68 -27.99
C VAL A 658 5.10 -35.89 -26.70
N GLU A 659 4.81 -35.10 -25.67
CA GLU A 659 5.45 -35.21 -24.36
C GLU A 659 4.54 -35.99 -23.41
N VAL A 660 4.92 -37.22 -23.05
CA VAL A 660 4.12 -38.06 -22.15
C VAL A 660 4.50 -37.78 -20.69
N LEU A 661 3.53 -37.26 -19.95
CA LEU A 661 3.63 -36.95 -18.52
C LEU A 661 2.86 -38.03 -17.74
N ALA A 662 3.50 -39.18 -17.53
CA ALA A 662 2.82 -40.26 -16.85
C ALA A 662 2.76 -40.04 -15.32
N GLU A 663 1.58 -40.21 -14.75
CA GLU A 663 1.37 -40.21 -13.30
C GLU A 663 2.12 -41.37 -12.62
N ALA A 664 2.32 -41.29 -11.30
CA ALA A 664 2.81 -42.44 -10.55
C ALA A 664 1.73 -43.54 -10.52
N GLY A 665 2.11 -44.79 -10.80
CA GLY A 665 1.18 -45.92 -10.74
C GLY A 665 1.69 -47.13 -11.50
N ASP A 666 1.11 -48.31 -11.30
CA ASP A 666 1.60 -49.59 -11.84
C ASP A 666 1.25 -49.81 -13.32
N TYR A 667 2.01 -49.14 -14.19
CA TYR A 667 1.90 -49.34 -15.62
C TYR A 667 2.27 -50.76 -16.00
N LYS A 668 1.45 -51.31 -16.88
CA LYS A 668 1.75 -52.57 -17.52
C LYS A 668 2.99 -52.41 -18.40
N PRO A 669 3.82 -53.47 -18.55
CA PRO A 669 4.93 -53.51 -19.50
C PRO A 669 4.54 -53.16 -20.95
N GLN A 670 3.23 -53.22 -21.26
CA GLN A 670 2.62 -52.69 -22.46
C GLN A 670 1.25 -52.06 -22.12
N GLY A 671 1.04 -50.80 -22.51
CA GLY A 671 -0.23 -50.09 -22.37
C GLY A 671 -0.46 -49.11 -23.51
N SER A 672 -1.72 -48.93 -23.93
CA SER A 672 -2.07 -48.07 -25.08
C SER A 672 -3.16 -47.05 -24.73
N TYR A 673 -3.02 -45.84 -25.25
CA TYR A 673 -3.85 -44.66 -24.96
C TYR A 673 -4.22 -43.96 -26.26
N VAL A 674 -5.50 -43.68 -26.49
CA VAL A 674 -5.95 -42.87 -27.64
C VAL A 674 -5.77 -41.41 -27.28
N ILE A 675 -4.75 -40.77 -27.84
CA ILE A 675 -4.38 -39.38 -27.50
C ILE A 675 -4.98 -38.38 -28.49
N LEU A 676 -5.31 -38.80 -29.71
CA LEU A 676 -5.92 -37.93 -30.70
C LEU A 676 -6.95 -38.70 -31.53
N SER A 677 -8.10 -38.09 -31.77
CA SER A 677 -9.10 -38.58 -32.73
C SER A 677 -9.57 -37.45 -33.64
N ALA A 678 -9.68 -37.70 -34.94
CA ALA A 678 -10.10 -36.73 -35.94
C ALA A 678 -11.15 -37.32 -36.88
N ASP A 679 -12.37 -36.79 -36.88
CA ASP A 679 -13.47 -37.31 -37.71
C ASP A 679 -13.25 -37.01 -39.20
N GLY A 680 -12.61 -35.87 -39.53
CA GLY A 680 -12.16 -35.53 -40.87
C GLY A 680 -10.86 -36.23 -41.30
N GLY A 681 -10.24 -36.98 -40.39
CA GLY A 681 -9.01 -37.74 -40.61
C GLY A 681 -7.74 -37.07 -40.10
N VAL A 682 -6.66 -37.86 -40.00
CA VAL A 682 -5.32 -37.40 -39.59
C VAL A 682 -4.40 -37.33 -40.81
N SER A 683 -3.71 -36.21 -40.98
CA SER A 683 -2.72 -35.98 -42.03
C SER A 683 -1.38 -35.58 -41.42
N GLY A 684 -0.33 -36.37 -41.68
CA GLY A 684 1.01 -36.15 -41.14
C GLY A 684 1.29 -36.91 -39.83
N THR A 685 2.44 -36.64 -39.21
CA THR A 685 2.93 -37.34 -38.00
C THR A 685 3.76 -36.40 -37.12
N PHE A 686 3.83 -36.69 -35.82
CA PHE A 686 4.75 -36.01 -34.91
C PHE A 686 6.18 -36.49 -35.17
N ASP A 687 7.17 -35.64 -34.90
CA ASP A 687 8.59 -35.93 -35.12
C ASP A 687 9.15 -36.84 -34.01
N GLU A 688 8.69 -36.63 -32.77
CA GLU A 688 9.20 -37.30 -31.58
C GLU A 688 8.09 -37.63 -30.58
N VAL A 689 8.33 -38.64 -29.75
CA VAL A 689 7.57 -38.89 -28.52
C VAL A 689 8.53 -39.15 -27.37
N THR A 690 8.31 -38.47 -26.25
CA THR A 690 9.13 -38.60 -25.02
C THR A 690 8.25 -39.08 -23.87
N SER A 691 8.86 -39.63 -22.82
CA SER A 691 8.17 -39.97 -21.57
C SER A 691 9.09 -39.77 -20.36
N ASN A 692 8.49 -39.63 -19.18
CA ASN A 692 9.20 -39.59 -17.89
C ASN A 692 9.52 -40.99 -17.31
N PHE A 693 9.30 -42.08 -18.06
CA PHE A 693 9.61 -43.44 -17.59
C PHE A 693 11.06 -43.85 -17.82
N ALA A 694 11.63 -44.59 -16.87
CA ALA A 694 12.96 -45.18 -17.03
C ALA A 694 12.95 -46.41 -17.96
N PHE A 695 11.86 -47.18 -17.92
CA PHE A 695 11.80 -48.52 -18.53
C PHE A 695 10.73 -48.68 -19.60
N LEU A 696 9.89 -47.67 -19.84
CA LEU A 696 8.86 -47.71 -20.86
C LEU A 696 9.17 -46.70 -21.97
N VAL A 697 9.44 -47.19 -23.17
CA VAL A 697 9.58 -46.36 -24.37
C VAL A 697 8.18 -46.08 -24.93
N PRO A 698 7.83 -44.81 -25.14
CA PRO A 698 6.61 -44.45 -25.83
C PRO A 698 6.80 -44.61 -27.34
N THR A 699 5.75 -45.09 -28.00
CA THR A 699 5.68 -45.15 -29.46
C THR A 699 4.32 -44.65 -29.91
N LEU A 700 4.28 -44.00 -31.08
CA LEU A 700 3.04 -43.53 -31.68
C LEU A 700 2.68 -44.40 -32.88
N SER A 701 1.41 -44.74 -32.98
CA SER A 701 0.84 -45.38 -34.18
C SER A 701 -0.32 -44.56 -34.71
N TYR A 702 -0.44 -44.51 -36.03
CA TYR A 702 -1.37 -43.65 -36.75
C TYR A 702 -2.37 -44.49 -37.51
N SER A 703 -3.64 -44.11 -37.40
CA SER A 703 -4.74 -44.63 -38.20
C SER A 703 -5.33 -43.51 -39.05
N ALA A 704 -6.31 -43.83 -39.91
CA ALA A 704 -6.98 -42.80 -40.71
C ALA A 704 -7.61 -41.68 -39.86
N ASN A 705 -8.06 -41.99 -38.63
CA ASN A 705 -8.86 -41.08 -37.80
C ASN A 705 -8.30 -40.88 -36.39
N GLY A 706 -7.03 -41.23 -36.13
CA GLY A 706 -6.49 -41.04 -34.78
C GLY A 706 -5.04 -41.49 -34.58
N VAL A 707 -4.50 -41.06 -33.43
CA VAL A 707 -3.15 -41.34 -32.95
C VAL A 707 -3.24 -42.12 -31.64
N LEU A 708 -2.55 -43.24 -31.58
CA LEU A 708 -2.47 -44.11 -30.41
C LEU A 708 -1.05 -44.08 -29.85
N LEU A 709 -0.92 -43.65 -28.59
CA LEU A 709 0.29 -43.79 -27.80
C LEU A 709 0.36 -45.20 -27.23
N THR A 710 1.49 -45.88 -27.37
CA THR A 710 1.77 -47.17 -26.74
C THR A 710 3.07 -47.10 -25.96
N LEU A 711 2.99 -47.33 -24.65
CA LEU A 711 4.14 -47.49 -23.76
C LEU A 711 4.55 -48.96 -23.78
N THR A 712 5.81 -49.25 -24.08
CA THR A 712 6.36 -50.62 -24.12
C THR A 712 7.69 -50.70 -23.39
N ARG A 713 7.98 -51.82 -22.71
CA ARG A 713 9.27 -52.08 -22.09
C ARG A 713 10.46 -51.85 -23.04
N ASN A 714 11.37 -50.96 -22.65
CA ASN A 714 12.62 -50.65 -23.36
C ASN A 714 13.74 -51.66 -23.02
N ASP A 715 14.98 -51.38 -23.42
CA ASP A 715 16.17 -52.21 -23.18
C ASP A 715 17.06 -51.74 -22.01
N VAL A 716 16.69 -50.64 -21.32
CA VAL A 716 17.39 -50.16 -20.13
C VAL A 716 17.26 -51.20 -19.01
N THR A 717 18.38 -51.71 -18.50
CA THR A 717 18.39 -52.71 -17.42
C THR A 717 18.14 -52.05 -16.05
N PHE A 718 17.60 -52.78 -15.08
CA PHE A 718 17.44 -52.26 -13.71
C PHE A 718 18.81 -51.92 -13.10
N ALA A 719 19.84 -52.71 -13.41
CA ALA A 719 21.23 -52.41 -13.05
C ALA A 719 21.70 -51.08 -13.62
N GLY A 720 21.39 -50.80 -14.90
CA GLY A 720 21.79 -49.57 -15.59
C GLY A 720 21.11 -48.31 -15.02
N ALA A 721 19.97 -48.46 -14.36
CA ALA A 721 19.29 -47.36 -13.66
C ALA A 721 19.75 -47.18 -12.20
N GLY A 722 20.50 -48.14 -11.64
CA GLY A 722 21.06 -48.06 -10.30
C GLY A 722 22.22 -47.08 -10.21
N THR A 723 22.27 -46.29 -9.14
CA THR A 723 23.33 -45.27 -8.94
C THR A 723 24.33 -45.67 -7.85
N THR A 724 23.97 -46.61 -6.97
CA THR A 724 24.82 -47.11 -5.88
C THR A 724 25.28 -48.53 -6.14
N ALA A 725 26.34 -48.98 -5.48
CA ALA A 725 26.84 -50.34 -5.62
C ALA A 725 25.78 -51.39 -5.24
N ASN A 726 25.02 -51.16 -4.17
CA ASN A 726 23.90 -51.98 -3.75
C ASN A 726 22.77 -51.98 -4.78
N GLN A 727 22.38 -50.82 -5.31
CA GLN A 727 21.33 -50.73 -6.34
C GLN A 727 21.72 -51.47 -7.62
N ILE A 728 22.95 -51.27 -8.10
CA ILE A 728 23.47 -51.92 -9.31
C ILE A 728 23.55 -53.44 -9.10
N ALA A 729 24.02 -53.88 -7.93
CA ALA A 729 24.13 -55.28 -7.57
C ALA A 729 22.75 -55.97 -7.52
N VAL A 730 21.77 -55.34 -6.89
CA VAL A 730 20.37 -55.80 -6.84
C VAL A 730 19.76 -55.81 -8.23
N GLY A 731 19.88 -54.70 -8.98
CA GLY A 731 19.38 -54.59 -10.35
C GLY A 731 19.94 -55.68 -11.26
N THR A 732 21.25 -55.95 -11.19
CA THR A 732 21.91 -57.02 -11.96
C THR A 732 21.35 -58.40 -11.62
N ALA A 733 21.11 -58.66 -10.34
CA ALA A 733 20.50 -59.91 -9.90
C ALA A 733 19.06 -60.05 -10.41
N ILE A 734 18.31 -58.94 -10.49
CA ILE A 734 16.95 -58.92 -10.99
C ILE A 734 16.92 -59.13 -12.50
N ASP A 735 17.70 -58.37 -13.26
CA ASP A 735 17.78 -58.46 -14.73
C ASP A 735 18.12 -59.87 -15.22
N GLY A 736 18.92 -60.63 -14.47
CA GLY A 736 19.31 -62.00 -14.82
C GLY A 736 18.33 -63.09 -14.38
N THR A 737 17.32 -62.77 -13.57
CA THR A 737 16.49 -63.77 -12.86
C THR A 737 15.01 -63.61 -13.12
N PHE A 738 14.51 -62.38 -13.03
CA PHE A 738 13.09 -62.09 -13.10
C PHE A 738 12.72 -61.61 -14.50
N VAL A 739 11.51 -61.98 -14.93
CA VAL A 739 10.96 -61.64 -16.24
C VAL A 739 9.59 -60.99 -16.07
N ILE A 740 9.07 -60.38 -17.13
CA ILE A 740 7.72 -59.82 -17.20
C ILE A 740 6.69 -60.83 -16.65
N GLY A 741 5.77 -60.36 -15.81
CA GLY A 741 4.76 -61.19 -15.15
C GLY A 741 5.18 -61.71 -13.77
N THR A 742 6.40 -61.43 -13.33
CA THR A 742 6.83 -61.72 -11.95
C THR A 742 6.64 -60.49 -11.06
N PRO A 743 6.19 -60.64 -9.79
CA PRO A 743 5.86 -59.49 -8.93
C PRO A 743 6.98 -58.45 -8.78
N ILE A 744 8.24 -58.90 -8.65
CA ILE A 744 9.40 -58.01 -8.52
C ILE A 744 9.66 -57.24 -9.82
N TYR A 745 9.59 -57.92 -10.97
CA TYR A 745 9.84 -57.27 -12.26
C TYR A 745 8.76 -56.24 -12.57
N ASP A 746 7.49 -56.62 -12.38
CA ASP A 746 6.34 -55.77 -12.72
C ASP A 746 6.25 -54.55 -11.79
N ALA A 747 6.62 -54.68 -10.51
CA ALA A 747 6.68 -53.54 -9.60
C ALA A 747 7.76 -52.52 -10.02
N LEU A 748 8.91 -52.98 -10.52
CA LEU A 748 10.02 -52.10 -10.91
C LEU A 748 9.84 -51.50 -12.31
N VAL A 749 9.23 -52.22 -13.25
CA VAL A 749 9.16 -51.80 -14.66
C VAL A 749 8.33 -50.54 -14.89
N GLY A 750 7.34 -50.28 -14.03
CA GLY A 750 6.53 -49.06 -14.07
C GLY A 750 7.17 -47.84 -13.40
N SER A 751 8.43 -47.95 -12.95
CA SER A 751 9.09 -46.88 -12.19
C SER A 751 9.60 -45.75 -13.09
N SER A 752 9.51 -44.52 -12.59
CA SER A 752 10.25 -43.40 -13.16
C SER A 752 11.74 -43.51 -12.85
N THR A 753 12.55 -42.69 -13.54
CA THR A 753 14.00 -42.58 -13.27
C THR A 753 14.28 -42.06 -11.86
N SER A 754 13.37 -41.28 -11.27
CA SER A 754 13.51 -40.71 -9.93
C SER A 754 13.19 -41.69 -8.80
N GLU A 755 12.34 -42.69 -9.05
CA GLU A 755 11.83 -43.61 -8.02
C GLU A 755 12.56 -44.95 -7.97
N ILE A 756 13.24 -45.36 -9.05
CA ILE A 756 13.81 -46.71 -9.13
C ILE A 756 14.85 -47.01 -8.04
N GLY A 757 15.61 -46.00 -7.62
CA GLY A 757 16.63 -46.17 -6.59
C GLY A 757 16.08 -46.68 -5.26
N SER A 758 14.90 -46.20 -4.83
CA SER A 758 14.28 -46.65 -3.57
C SER A 758 13.75 -48.08 -3.65
N GLY A 759 13.27 -48.52 -4.82
CA GLY A 759 12.83 -49.91 -5.04
C GLY A 759 13.98 -50.90 -4.98
N LEU A 760 15.09 -50.60 -5.67
CA LEU A 760 16.30 -51.42 -5.63
C LEU A 760 16.92 -51.46 -4.22
N ASP A 761 16.90 -50.33 -3.52
CA ASP A 761 17.32 -50.22 -2.12
C ASP A 761 16.47 -51.10 -1.19
N ALA A 762 15.14 -51.10 -1.34
CA ALA A 762 14.22 -51.91 -0.53
C ALA A 762 14.46 -53.41 -0.71
N LEU A 763 14.91 -53.82 -1.91
CA LEU A 763 15.19 -55.21 -2.29
C LEU A 763 16.60 -55.71 -1.89
N SER A 764 17.46 -54.84 -1.36
CA SER A 764 18.88 -55.16 -1.10
C SER A 764 19.10 -56.15 0.05
N GLY A 765 18.33 -56.07 1.14
CA GLY A 765 18.65 -56.80 2.37
C GLY A 765 19.85 -56.21 3.14
N GLU A 766 20.08 -54.91 3.02
CA GLU A 766 21.17 -54.16 3.67
C GLU A 766 21.32 -54.44 5.18
N ILE A 767 20.21 -54.71 5.87
CA ILE A 767 20.17 -55.02 7.32
C ILE A 767 21.13 -56.15 7.71
N HIS A 768 21.28 -57.18 6.87
CA HIS A 768 22.18 -58.32 7.15
C HIS A 768 23.64 -57.91 7.25
N ALA A 769 24.06 -56.90 6.49
CA ALA A 769 25.41 -56.37 6.54
C ALA A 769 25.57 -55.32 7.65
N SER A 770 24.59 -54.44 7.82
CA SER A 770 24.60 -53.40 8.86
C SER A 770 24.60 -53.97 10.29
N THR A 771 23.90 -55.08 10.53
CA THR A 771 23.94 -55.77 11.84
C THR A 771 25.34 -56.30 12.16
N LEU A 772 26.07 -56.80 11.16
CA LEU A 772 27.47 -57.22 11.34
C LEU A 772 28.39 -56.03 11.69
N SER A 773 28.12 -54.84 11.15
CA SER A 773 28.83 -53.62 11.53
C SER A 773 28.59 -53.24 13.00
N VAL A 774 27.37 -53.42 13.50
CA VAL A 774 27.02 -53.20 14.91
C VAL A 774 27.75 -54.21 15.81
N ALA A 775 27.78 -55.50 15.44
CA ALA A 775 28.52 -56.53 16.19
C ALA A 775 30.04 -56.23 16.28
N ALA A 776 30.61 -55.62 15.23
CA ALA A 776 32.02 -55.21 15.25
C ALA A 776 32.29 -54.07 16.25
N ASP A 777 31.37 -53.11 16.38
CA ASP A 777 31.47 -52.04 17.39
C ASP A 777 31.26 -52.58 18.81
N ASP A 778 30.33 -53.50 19.01
CA ASP A 778 30.13 -54.18 20.30
C ASP A 778 31.40 -54.94 20.71
N ALA A 779 32.04 -55.66 19.79
CA ALA A 779 33.33 -56.28 20.03
C ALA A 779 34.44 -55.25 20.37
N ALA A 780 34.40 -54.03 19.82
CA ALA A 780 35.31 -52.95 20.21
C ALA A 780 35.02 -52.41 21.62
N ASN A 781 33.75 -52.34 22.04
CA ASN A 781 33.38 -52.06 23.43
C ASN A 781 33.92 -53.14 24.38
N LEU A 782 33.84 -54.43 23.99
CA LEU A 782 34.37 -55.54 24.81
C LEU A 782 35.87 -55.42 25.00
N ARG A 783 36.62 -55.19 23.91
CA ARG A 783 38.05 -54.89 23.95
C ARG A 783 38.40 -53.77 24.93
N ARG A 784 37.70 -52.63 24.85
CA ARG A 784 37.95 -51.46 25.71
C ARG A 784 37.76 -51.82 27.19
N THR A 785 36.70 -52.54 27.52
CA THR A 785 36.47 -53.06 28.88
C THR A 785 37.61 -53.96 29.34
N LEU A 786 38.02 -54.94 28.53
CA LEU A 786 39.10 -55.87 28.89
C LEU A 786 40.46 -55.17 29.06
N LEU A 787 40.78 -54.19 28.21
CA LEU A 787 42.01 -53.39 28.36
C LEU A 787 42.00 -52.53 29.64
N GLU A 788 40.85 -52.01 30.05
CA GLU A 788 40.75 -51.26 31.32
C GLU A 788 40.83 -52.20 32.53
N ARG A 789 40.22 -53.40 32.48
CA ARG A 789 40.38 -54.43 33.52
C ARG A 789 41.83 -54.87 33.69
N ALA A 790 42.55 -55.01 32.57
CA ALA A 790 43.97 -55.32 32.53
C ALA A 790 44.84 -54.24 33.20
N ARG A 791 44.34 -53.00 33.35
CA ARG A 791 45.04 -51.86 33.97
C ARG A 791 44.92 -51.80 35.49
N SER A 792 43.80 -52.21 36.08
CA SER A 792 43.53 -52.04 37.51
C SER A 792 44.67 -52.62 38.35
N ALA A 793 45.52 -51.75 38.91
CA ALA A 793 46.68 -52.14 39.72
C ALA A 793 46.23 -53.09 40.84
N ALA A 794 47.03 -54.12 41.12
CA ALA A 794 46.97 -54.74 42.44
C ALA A 794 47.24 -53.60 43.44
N PRO A 795 46.35 -53.33 44.41
CA PRO A 795 46.63 -52.32 45.41
C PRO A 795 47.88 -52.76 46.17
N SER A 796 48.98 -52.07 45.91
CA SER A 796 50.13 -52.03 46.80
C SER A 796 49.61 -51.69 48.20
N SER A 797 49.73 -52.65 49.12
CA SER A 797 49.37 -52.67 50.56
C SER A 797 48.11 -53.43 51.05
N VAL A 798 47.56 -54.40 50.31
CA VAL A 798 46.71 -55.46 50.92
C VAL A 798 47.45 -56.80 50.90
N THR A 799 47.86 -57.27 52.07
CA THR A 799 48.28 -58.66 52.28
C THR A 799 47.09 -59.58 51.99
N GLY A 800 47.00 -60.18 50.80
CA GLY A 800 46.10 -61.32 50.58
C GLY A 800 45.54 -61.56 49.16
N GLY A 801 45.25 -60.51 48.39
CA GLY A 801 44.40 -60.61 47.19
C GLY A 801 45.05 -61.18 45.91
N LYS A 802 45.30 -62.49 45.75
CA LYS A 802 45.85 -63.04 44.48
C LYS A 802 44.79 -63.30 43.42
N ILE A 803 43.53 -63.34 43.80
CA ILE A 803 42.39 -63.64 42.93
C ILE A 803 41.36 -62.51 43.04
N ALA A 804 40.82 -62.04 41.92
CA ALA A 804 39.69 -61.13 41.90
C ALA A 804 38.55 -61.67 41.03
N LEU A 805 37.31 -61.54 41.51
CA LEU A 805 36.10 -61.76 40.73
C LEU A 805 35.50 -60.40 40.39
N TRP A 806 35.03 -60.24 39.16
CA TRP A 806 34.44 -58.98 38.72
C TRP A 806 33.25 -59.20 37.79
N ALA A 807 32.38 -58.20 37.74
CA ALA A 807 31.27 -58.13 36.81
C ALA A 807 31.02 -56.67 36.40
N ASP A 808 30.75 -56.46 35.12
CA ASP A 808 30.26 -55.21 34.56
C ASP A 808 28.90 -55.44 33.90
N VAL A 809 27.96 -54.55 34.18
CA VAL A 809 26.64 -54.50 33.53
C VAL A 809 26.38 -53.10 33.01
N GLY A 810 25.84 -52.98 31.81
CA GLY A 810 25.66 -51.67 31.19
C GLY A 810 24.76 -51.68 29.97
N GLY A 811 24.32 -50.48 29.58
CA GLY A 811 23.60 -50.23 28.34
C GLY A 811 24.46 -49.42 27.37
N ASN A 812 24.23 -49.62 26.08
CA ASN A 812 24.90 -48.87 25.01
C ASN A 812 23.90 -48.43 23.95
N TRP A 813 24.24 -47.36 23.24
CA TRP A 813 23.55 -46.87 22.07
C TRP A 813 24.58 -46.45 21.03
N ASN A 814 24.30 -46.83 19.79
CA ASN A 814 25.19 -46.68 18.66
C ASN A 814 24.40 -46.09 17.50
N ASP A 815 24.98 -45.09 16.85
CA ASP A 815 24.46 -44.46 15.66
C ASP A 815 25.58 -44.43 14.62
N LYS A 816 25.48 -45.25 13.58
CA LYS A 816 26.46 -45.30 12.49
C LYS A 816 25.90 -44.61 11.26
N ASP A 817 26.62 -43.59 10.81
CA ASP A 817 26.30 -42.89 9.56
C ASP A 817 26.43 -43.83 8.37
N GLY A 818 25.46 -43.75 7.46
CA GLY A 818 25.54 -44.38 6.16
C GLY A 818 26.56 -43.72 5.23
N ASN A 819 26.50 -44.08 3.96
CA ASN A 819 27.20 -43.40 2.88
C ASN A 819 26.26 -43.28 1.67
N ALA A 820 26.79 -42.94 0.48
CA ALA A 820 25.97 -42.89 -0.72
C ALA A 820 25.34 -44.26 -1.07
N ASN A 821 25.91 -45.37 -0.59
CA ASN A 821 25.51 -46.73 -0.88
C ASN A 821 24.57 -47.35 0.17
N ALA A 822 24.89 -47.21 1.46
CA ALA A 822 24.19 -47.79 2.58
C ALA A 822 23.53 -46.72 3.46
N ALA A 823 22.37 -47.03 4.03
CA ALA A 823 21.68 -46.20 4.99
C ALA A 823 22.39 -46.16 6.35
N LYS A 824 22.04 -45.15 7.14
CA LYS A 824 22.38 -45.06 8.56
C LYS A 824 21.73 -46.21 9.33
N VAL A 825 22.46 -46.75 10.30
CA VAL A 825 21.98 -47.79 11.22
C VAL A 825 22.09 -47.28 12.66
N SER A 826 21.04 -47.48 13.44
CA SER A 826 21.06 -47.21 14.87
C SER A 826 20.87 -48.53 15.61
N ALA A 827 21.56 -48.67 16.74
CA ALA A 827 21.40 -49.81 17.63
C ALA A 827 21.38 -49.36 19.09
N SER A 828 20.64 -50.08 19.92
CA SER A 828 20.69 -49.91 21.37
C SER A 828 20.56 -51.25 22.05
N GLY A 829 21.18 -51.40 23.21
CA GLY A 829 21.21 -52.69 23.85
C GLY A 829 21.82 -52.67 25.23
N TYR A 830 22.05 -53.87 25.74
CA TYR A 830 22.66 -54.08 27.05
C TYR A 830 23.67 -55.20 27.01
N ARG A 831 24.59 -55.15 27.97
CA ARG A 831 25.65 -56.13 28.14
C ARG A 831 25.82 -56.53 29.58
N PHE A 832 26.06 -57.83 29.78
CA PHE A 832 26.59 -58.39 31.01
C PHE A 832 27.89 -59.14 30.75
N VAL A 833 28.98 -58.71 31.39
CA VAL A 833 30.27 -59.41 31.36
C VAL A 833 30.75 -59.67 32.78
N GLY A 834 31.32 -60.86 33.02
CA GLY A 834 32.00 -61.17 34.26
C GLY A 834 33.30 -61.90 34.01
N GLY A 835 34.17 -61.93 35.00
CA GLY A 835 35.44 -62.60 34.88
C GLY A 835 36.16 -62.87 36.19
N VAL A 836 37.23 -63.65 36.05
CA VAL A 836 38.19 -63.96 37.10
C VAL A 836 39.56 -63.44 36.69
N GLU A 837 40.24 -62.78 37.62
CA GLU A 837 41.59 -62.27 37.46
C GLU A 837 42.51 -62.96 38.46
N LEU A 838 43.71 -63.32 38.01
CA LEU A 838 44.80 -63.84 38.81
C LEU A 838 45.95 -62.85 38.75
N SER A 839 46.52 -62.51 39.90
CA SER A 839 47.70 -61.64 40.00
C SER A 839 48.86 -62.42 40.66
N PRO A 840 49.65 -63.19 39.89
CA PRO A 840 50.74 -64.03 40.44
C PRO A 840 51.85 -63.21 41.09
N SER A 841 52.01 -61.95 40.69
CA SER A 841 52.95 -60.96 41.21
C SER A 841 52.35 -59.56 41.06
N ASP A 842 52.98 -58.55 41.66
CA ASP A 842 52.54 -57.15 41.56
C ASP A 842 52.65 -56.58 40.14
N SER A 843 53.38 -57.24 39.24
CA SER A 843 53.61 -56.81 37.87
C SER A 843 52.94 -57.69 36.81
N VAL A 844 52.19 -58.73 37.18
CA VAL A 844 51.53 -59.62 36.20
C VAL A 844 50.09 -59.86 36.59
N LYS A 845 49.17 -59.71 35.63
CA LYS A 845 47.76 -60.05 35.74
C LYS A 845 47.34 -60.94 34.57
N LEU A 846 46.57 -61.98 34.85
CA LEU A 846 45.92 -62.84 33.87
C LEU A 846 44.41 -62.82 34.13
N GLY A 847 43.61 -62.73 33.08
CA GLY A 847 42.16 -62.64 33.17
C GLY A 847 41.44 -63.56 32.19
N LEU A 848 40.36 -64.16 32.67
CA LEU A 848 39.36 -64.86 31.86
C LEU A 848 38.02 -64.14 32.04
N ALA A 849 37.31 -63.90 30.95
CA ALA A 849 36.01 -63.24 30.96
C ALA A 849 35.02 -63.97 30.05
N GLY A 850 33.74 -63.85 30.39
CA GLY A 850 32.64 -64.31 29.55
C GLY A 850 31.38 -63.51 29.82
N GLY A 851 30.46 -63.52 28.87
CA GLY A 851 29.26 -62.70 28.99
C GLY A 851 28.32 -62.85 27.82
N THR A 852 27.28 -62.02 27.87
CA THR A 852 26.28 -61.89 26.82
C THR A 852 25.97 -60.42 26.56
N ALA A 853 25.53 -60.12 25.35
CA ALA A 853 24.97 -58.83 24.98
C ALA A 853 23.76 -59.05 24.08
N HIS A 854 22.88 -58.06 24.07
CA HIS A 854 21.72 -58.01 23.18
C HIS A 854 21.63 -56.60 22.59
N GLN A 855 21.36 -56.50 21.29
CA GLN A 855 21.18 -55.22 20.58
C GLN A 855 19.92 -55.27 19.69
N ASP A 856 19.07 -54.27 19.85
CA ASP A 856 18.02 -53.94 18.89
C ASP A 856 18.62 -53.06 17.78
N VAL A 857 18.62 -53.52 16.54
CA VAL A 857 19.21 -52.84 15.38
C VAL A 857 18.12 -52.35 14.45
N THR A 858 18.22 -51.10 13.98
CA THR A 858 17.24 -50.49 13.07
C THR A 858 17.92 -49.80 11.90
N VAL A 859 17.42 -50.06 10.69
CA VAL A 859 17.77 -49.35 9.46
C VAL A 859 16.49 -48.71 8.92
N ALA A 860 16.15 -47.53 9.45
CA ALA A 860 14.84 -46.89 9.24
C ALA A 860 14.53 -46.62 7.76
N ARG A 861 15.51 -46.12 6.97
CA ARG A 861 15.36 -45.85 5.53
C ARG A 861 15.11 -47.11 4.69
N ARG A 862 15.28 -48.31 5.27
CA ARG A 862 15.03 -49.61 4.65
C ARG A 862 13.86 -50.35 5.26
N ALA A 863 13.10 -49.72 6.16
CA ALA A 863 12.02 -50.36 6.93
C ALA A 863 12.44 -51.74 7.48
N SER A 864 13.65 -51.83 8.04
CA SER A 864 14.26 -53.08 8.47
C SER A 864 14.75 -52.99 9.91
N THR A 865 14.59 -54.09 10.66
CA THR A 865 15.07 -54.27 12.03
C THR A 865 15.80 -55.59 12.19
N ALA A 866 16.65 -55.70 13.20
CA ALA A 866 17.24 -56.96 13.60
C ALA A 866 17.46 -57.03 15.11
N ASP A 867 17.24 -58.20 15.69
CA ASP A 867 17.62 -58.54 17.06
C ASP A 867 18.95 -59.30 16.99
N LEU A 868 19.98 -58.79 17.68
CA LEU A 868 21.31 -59.37 17.72
C LEU A 868 21.63 -59.84 19.12
N ASP A 869 21.72 -61.17 19.30
CA ASP A 869 22.13 -61.80 20.54
C ASP A 869 23.58 -62.28 20.44
N GLU A 870 24.36 -61.97 21.46
CA GLU A 870 25.80 -62.23 21.48
C GLU A 870 26.20 -63.03 22.71
N VAL A 871 27.03 -64.05 22.52
CA VAL A 871 27.66 -64.81 23.61
C VAL A 871 29.15 -64.84 23.37
N TYR A 872 29.94 -64.38 24.35
CA TYR A 872 31.39 -64.27 24.17
C TYR A 872 32.20 -64.82 25.33
N GLY A 873 33.42 -65.21 24.98
CA GLY A 873 34.49 -65.57 25.90
C GLY A 873 35.78 -64.85 25.50
N ALA A 874 36.56 -64.42 26.50
CA ALA A 874 37.78 -63.68 26.29
C ALA A 874 38.88 -64.05 27.28
N ILE A 875 40.13 -63.91 26.84
CA ILE A 875 41.32 -64.02 27.66
C ILE A 875 42.12 -62.72 27.53
N TYR A 876 42.71 -62.26 28.63
CA TYR A 876 43.56 -61.07 28.60
C TYR A 876 44.66 -61.16 29.64
N ALA A 877 45.74 -60.42 29.42
CA ALA A 877 46.89 -60.38 30.29
C ALA A 877 47.50 -58.98 30.32
N ALA A 878 48.15 -58.66 31.44
CA ALA A 878 48.99 -57.48 31.59
C ALA A 878 50.31 -57.84 32.27
N ALA A 879 51.40 -57.21 31.83
CA ALA A 879 52.72 -57.32 32.43
C ALA A 879 53.39 -55.95 32.56
N GLY A 880 53.94 -55.63 33.73
CA GLY A 880 54.69 -54.41 34.02
C GLY A 880 56.20 -54.66 34.09
N PHE A 881 56.98 -53.77 33.47
CA PHE A 881 58.44 -53.75 33.43
C PHE A 881 58.93 -52.35 33.84
N GLY A 882 58.90 -52.08 35.15
CA GLY A 882 59.08 -50.72 35.66
C GLY A 882 57.95 -49.80 35.18
N PRO A 883 58.23 -48.64 34.57
CA PRO A 883 57.19 -47.75 34.03
C PRO A 883 56.53 -48.28 32.75
N LEU A 884 57.14 -49.24 32.04
CA LEU A 884 56.53 -49.83 30.84
C LEU A 884 55.48 -50.87 31.22
N THR A 885 54.30 -50.82 30.59
CA THR A 885 53.25 -51.84 30.75
C THR A 885 52.82 -52.39 29.40
N LEU A 886 52.72 -53.70 29.30
CA LEU A 886 52.18 -54.39 28.13
C LEU A 886 50.84 -55.03 28.48
N ARG A 887 49.85 -54.88 27.60
CA ARG A 887 48.52 -55.50 27.70
C ARG A 887 48.19 -56.21 26.41
N ALA A 888 47.57 -57.36 26.50
CA ALA A 888 47.11 -58.09 25.31
C ALA A 888 45.88 -58.94 25.65
N GLY A 889 45.10 -59.26 24.63
CA GLY A 889 43.95 -60.14 24.79
C GLY A 889 43.41 -60.67 23.47
N ALA A 890 42.51 -61.63 23.60
CA ALA A 890 41.77 -62.21 22.49
C ALA A 890 40.35 -62.55 22.94
N SER A 891 39.38 -62.42 22.04
CA SER A 891 37.98 -62.77 22.28
C SER A 891 37.37 -63.53 21.10
N TYR A 892 36.38 -64.35 21.42
CA TYR A 892 35.45 -64.96 20.47
C TYR A 892 34.03 -64.60 20.90
N THR A 893 33.24 -64.10 19.96
CA THR A 893 31.81 -63.82 20.11
C THR A 893 31.05 -64.67 19.10
N ASP A 894 30.09 -65.44 19.57
CA ASP A 894 29.06 -66.10 18.75
C ASP A 894 27.87 -65.16 18.60
N LEU A 895 27.31 -65.07 17.40
CA LEU A 895 26.21 -64.17 17.06
C LEU A 895 24.99 -64.99 16.64
N ASP A 896 23.83 -64.69 17.21
CA ASP A 896 22.52 -65.09 16.70
C ASP A 896 21.79 -63.84 16.22
N THR A 897 21.10 -63.92 15.08
CA THR A 897 20.47 -62.75 14.47
C THR A 897 19.12 -63.10 13.89
N GLU A 898 18.09 -62.40 14.35
CA GLU A 898 16.75 -62.43 13.77
C GLU A 898 16.50 -61.09 13.05
N THR A 899 16.21 -61.12 11.76
CA THR A 899 16.00 -59.91 10.95
C THR A 899 14.57 -59.84 10.45
N LYS A 900 13.99 -58.65 10.42
CA LYS A 900 12.74 -58.36 9.75
C LYS A 900 12.92 -57.22 8.75
N ARG A 901 12.49 -57.44 7.52
CA ARG A 901 12.52 -56.43 6.44
C ARG A 901 11.13 -56.28 5.85
N THR A 902 10.62 -55.06 5.86
CA THR A 902 9.37 -54.72 5.16
C THR A 902 9.70 -54.10 3.82
N ILE A 903 9.14 -54.67 2.76
CA ILE A 903 9.16 -54.09 1.42
C ILE A 903 7.78 -53.48 1.22
N ASP A 904 7.76 -52.18 0.99
CA ASP A 904 6.60 -51.43 0.55
C ASP A 904 7.07 -50.59 -0.63
N TYR A 905 6.92 -51.15 -1.83
CA TYR A 905 7.32 -50.51 -3.05
C TYR A 905 6.32 -50.83 -4.17
N ARG A 906 5.46 -49.86 -4.45
CA ARG A 906 4.47 -49.93 -5.53
C ARG A 906 3.56 -51.16 -5.34
N SER A 907 3.35 -51.99 -6.36
CA SER A 907 2.56 -53.23 -6.22
C SER A 907 3.21 -54.32 -5.35
N LEU A 908 4.43 -54.11 -4.82
CA LEU A 908 5.16 -55.09 -4.03
C LEU A 908 5.13 -54.72 -2.53
N GLU A 909 4.24 -55.39 -1.80
CA GLU A 909 4.12 -55.31 -0.34
C GLU A 909 4.44 -56.68 0.28
N GLU A 910 5.56 -56.79 0.99
CA GLU A 910 6.01 -58.04 1.62
C GLU A 910 6.64 -57.79 3.01
N SER A 911 6.46 -58.72 3.94
CA SER A 911 7.20 -58.77 5.21
C SER A 911 8.09 -60.00 5.20
N LEU A 912 9.40 -59.79 5.33
CA LEU A 912 10.41 -60.82 5.19
C LEU A 912 11.14 -61.05 6.51
N ASP A 913 11.05 -62.27 7.02
CA ASP A 913 11.68 -62.69 8.28
C ASP A 913 12.87 -63.61 7.99
N GLY A 914 14.03 -63.30 8.55
CA GLY A 914 15.27 -64.05 8.39
C GLY A 914 15.86 -64.47 9.72
N LYS A 915 16.44 -65.68 9.77
CA LYS A 915 17.26 -66.15 10.89
C LYS A 915 18.65 -66.52 10.40
N GLY A 916 19.67 -65.99 11.06
CA GLY A 916 21.07 -66.13 10.71
C GLY A 916 21.95 -66.19 11.95
N GLY A 917 23.17 -65.72 11.81
CA GLY A 917 24.14 -65.69 12.90
C GLY A 917 25.54 -65.44 12.36
N GLY A 918 26.53 -65.74 13.17
CA GLY A 918 27.91 -65.53 12.79
C GLY A 918 28.88 -65.58 13.97
N SER A 919 30.08 -65.04 13.75
CA SER A 919 31.05 -64.89 14.82
C SER A 919 31.97 -63.69 14.62
N VAL A 920 32.44 -63.14 15.74
CA VAL A 920 33.49 -62.15 15.81
C VAL A 920 34.70 -62.75 16.51
N LYS A 921 35.85 -62.74 15.85
CA LYS A 921 37.14 -63.11 16.46
C LYS A 921 37.99 -61.86 16.56
N GLN A 922 38.54 -61.58 17.73
CA GLN A 922 39.34 -60.37 17.92
C GLN A 922 40.63 -60.67 18.67
N VAL A 923 41.70 -59.99 18.27
CA VAL A 923 42.98 -59.95 18.98
C VAL A 923 43.42 -58.51 19.13
N PHE A 924 44.01 -58.16 20.28
CA PHE A 924 44.41 -56.80 20.57
C PHE A 924 45.61 -56.75 21.51
N GLY A 925 46.38 -55.66 21.40
CA GLY A 925 47.56 -55.43 22.23
C GLY A 925 47.87 -53.96 22.39
N GLU A 926 48.53 -53.61 23.49
CA GLU A 926 48.86 -52.25 23.85
C GLU A 926 50.16 -52.17 24.66
N ALA A 927 50.97 -51.17 24.37
CA ALA A 927 52.13 -50.78 25.17
C ALA A 927 51.92 -49.37 25.73
N GLY A 928 52.05 -49.22 27.06
CA GLY A 928 51.90 -47.95 27.78
C GLY A 928 53.12 -47.63 28.65
N TYR A 929 53.35 -46.35 28.94
CA TYR A 929 54.46 -45.90 29.79
C TYR A 929 53.94 -45.01 30.92
N VAL A 930 53.97 -45.50 32.16
CA VAL A 930 53.36 -44.85 33.33
C VAL A 930 54.30 -43.78 33.90
N LEU A 931 53.82 -42.54 33.92
CA LEU A 931 54.43 -41.37 34.52
C LEU A 931 53.70 -41.00 35.82
N PRO A 932 54.33 -41.14 37.00
CA PRO A 932 53.70 -40.79 38.27
C PRO A 932 53.50 -39.27 38.41
N LEU A 933 52.36 -38.85 38.95
CA LEU A 933 52.00 -37.46 39.21
C LEU A 933 51.43 -37.31 40.63
N GLY A 934 52.28 -37.19 41.64
CA GLY A 934 51.84 -36.96 43.03
C GLY A 934 50.74 -37.94 43.48
N ALA A 935 49.49 -37.48 43.53
CA ALA A 935 48.31 -38.29 43.82
C ALA A 935 47.65 -38.91 42.56
N GLY A 936 48.43 -39.48 41.64
CA GLY A 936 47.92 -40.03 40.38
C GLY A 936 49.00 -40.44 39.38
N SER A 937 48.61 -40.72 38.14
CA SER A 937 49.51 -41.01 37.03
C SER A 937 48.95 -40.61 35.66
N ILE A 938 49.86 -40.38 34.71
CA ILE A 938 49.57 -40.27 33.28
C ILE A 938 50.27 -41.41 32.56
N GLU A 939 49.63 -41.98 31.54
CA GLU A 939 50.15 -43.11 30.78
C GLU A 939 49.86 -42.90 29.29
N PRO A 940 50.81 -42.34 28.50
CA PRO A 940 50.76 -42.44 27.04
C PRO A 940 50.86 -43.92 26.61
N PHE A 941 50.11 -44.28 25.58
CA PHE A 941 50.10 -45.64 25.04
C PHE A 941 49.95 -45.67 23.52
N ALA A 942 50.37 -46.80 22.94
CA ALA A 942 50.09 -47.18 21.55
C ALA A 942 49.59 -48.62 21.50
N GLY A 943 48.64 -48.91 20.61
CA GLY A 943 48.01 -50.21 20.50
C GLY A 943 47.69 -50.62 19.07
N PHE A 944 47.33 -51.89 18.93
CA PHE A 944 46.81 -52.47 17.69
C PHE A 944 45.64 -53.40 18.00
N ASN A 945 44.76 -53.59 17.04
CA ASN A 945 43.76 -54.64 17.09
C ASN A 945 43.43 -55.16 15.70
N ALA A 946 43.03 -56.43 15.64
CA ALA A 946 42.54 -57.08 14.43
C ALA A 946 41.26 -57.85 14.77
N LEU A 947 40.30 -57.81 13.85
CA LEU A 947 38.97 -58.40 13.99
C LEU A 947 38.61 -59.17 12.73
N TRP A 948 38.13 -60.41 12.88
CA TRP A 948 37.54 -61.19 11.80
C TRP A 948 36.05 -61.40 12.08
N LEU A 949 35.23 -60.91 11.15
CA LEU A 949 33.78 -60.91 11.20
C LEU A 949 33.25 -61.94 10.21
N THR A 950 32.54 -62.94 10.70
CA THR A 950 31.93 -63.98 9.87
C THR A 950 30.42 -63.88 9.98
N GLY A 951 29.74 -63.66 8.87
CA GLY A 951 28.30 -63.88 8.76
C GLY A 951 28.04 -65.29 8.23
N ASP A 952 27.13 -66.03 8.86
CA ASP A 952 26.78 -67.39 8.45
C ASP A 952 25.71 -67.44 7.37
N ARG A 953 25.33 -68.65 6.94
CA ARG A 953 24.27 -68.84 5.96
C ARG A 953 22.92 -68.54 6.62
N PHE A 954 22.07 -67.78 5.94
CA PHE A 954 20.70 -67.50 6.38
C PHE A 954 19.71 -67.68 5.24
N ARG A 955 18.43 -67.75 5.58
CA ARG A 955 17.31 -67.71 4.62
C ARG A 955 16.20 -66.85 5.19
N GLU A 956 15.70 -65.92 4.37
CA GLU A 956 14.47 -65.20 4.65
C GLU A 956 13.22 -66.03 4.28
N THR A 957 12.06 -65.68 4.82
CA THR A 957 10.76 -66.25 4.47
C THR A 957 9.74 -65.12 4.42
N GLY A 958 8.56 -65.34 3.84
CA GLY A 958 7.45 -64.37 3.88
C GLY A 958 7.09 -63.71 2.54
N GLY A 959 7.86 -63.92 1.47
CA GLY A 959 7.56 -63.30 0.18
C GLY A 959 8.50 -63.71 -0.96
N THR A 960 8.21 -63.20 -2.16
CA THR A 960 8.95 -63.46 -3.40
C THR A 960 10.32 -62.78 -3.42
N ALA A 961 10.49 -61.69 -2.69
CA ALA A 961 11.76 -60.97 -2.55
C ALA A 961 12.63 -61.49 -1.40
N ALA A 962 12.28 -62.64 -0.81
CA ALA A 962 13.09 -63.31 0.20
C ALA A 962 14.51 -63.62 -0.32
N LEU A 963 15.51 -63.29 0.49
CA LEU A 963 16.92 -63.53 0.21
C LEU A 963 17.46 -64.78 0.91
N LYS A 964 18.54 -65.35 0.38
CA LYS A 964 19.39 -66.36 1.03
C LYS A 964 20.82 -65.84 1.11
N GLY A 965 21.43 -65.97 2.29
CA GLY A 965 22.81 -65.58 2.55
C GLY A 965 23.79 -66.74 2.42
N SER A 966 25.01 -66.45 1.97
CA SER A 966 26.15 -67.38 1.99
C SER A 966 27.18 -66.94 3.01
N GLN A 967 27.83 -67.90 3.67
CA GLN A 967 28.85 -67.63 4.67
C GLN A 967 30.00 -66.79 4.09
N ARG A 968 30.42 -65.76 4.83
CA ARG A 968 31.50 -64.84 4.42
C ARG A 968 32.26 -64.34 5.64
N THR A 969 33.59 -64.45 5.62
CA THR A 969 34.50 -63.88 6.63
C THR A 969 35.23 -62.66 6.06
N GLN A 970 35.29 -61.58 6.84
CA GLN A 970 35.94 -60.31 6.51
C GLN A 970 36.90 -59.92 7.65
N GLY A 971 38.06 -59.36 7.32
CA GLY A 971 39.10 -59.00 8.29
C GLY A 971 39.35 -57.50 8.32
N TYR A 972 39.44 -56.93 9.52
CA TYR A 972 39.65 -55.51 9.77
C TYR A 972 40.80 -55.33 10.76
N GLY A 973 41.55 -54.22 10.62
CA GLY A 973 42.66 -53.90 11.51
C GLY A 973 42.68 -52.43 11.87
N TRP A 974 43.09 -52.12 13.10
CA TRP A 974 43.25 -50.76 13.58
C TRP A 974 44.53 -50.59 14.40
N THR A 975 45.04 -49.37 14.39
CA THR A 975 46.11 -48.90 15.27
C THR A 975 45.58 -47.77 16.15
N SER A 976 46.08 -47.66 17.38
CA SER A 976 45.64 -46.61 18.31
C SER A 976 46.80 -45.94 19.02
N ALA A 977 46.62 -44.66 19.35
CA ALA A 977 47.52 -43.90 20.18
C ALA A 977 46.70 -43.03 21.14
N GLY A 978 47.08 -42.98 22.41
CA GLY A 978 46.26 -42.28 23.39
C GLY A 978 46.97 -41.97 24.69
N LEU A 979 46.20 -41.35 25.58
CA LEU A 979 46.61 -40.96 26.92
C LEU A 979 45.60 -41.52 27.91
N ARG A 980 46.09 -42.15 28.97
CA ARG A 980 45.29 -42.45 30.16
C ARG A 980 45.73 -41.61 31.34
N MET A 981 44.77 -41.26 32.18
CA MET A 981 45.03 -40.59 33.45
C MET A 981 44.39 -41.38 34.59
N THR A 982 45.01 -41.34 35.76
CA THR A 982 44.41 -41.77 37.03
C THR A 982 44.62 -40.66 38.04
N LEU A 983 43.53 -40.17 38.62
CA LEU A 983 43.51 -39.17 39.67
C LEU A 983 43.04 -39.84 40.97
N GLY A 984 43.80 -39.64 42.05
CA GLY A 984 43.67 -40.35 43.33
C GLY A 984 44.83 -41.33 43.57
N SER A 985 45.19 -41.55 44.82
CA SER A 985 46.14 -42.58 45.26
C SER A 985 45.40 -43.86 45.68
N ALA A 986 46.13 -44.96 45.91
CA ALA A 986 45.56 -46.22 46.43
C ALA A 986 44.82 -46.08 47.79
N THR A 987 45.00 -44.93 48.47
CA THR A 987 44.37 -44.60 49.76
C THR A 987 43.27 -43.53 49.63
N ALA A 988 43.00 -43.03 48.42
CA ALA A 988 41.95 -42.06 48.18
C ALA A 988 40.57 -42.73 48.32
N PRO A 989 39.56 -42.05 48.89
CA PRO A 989 38.21 -42.60 49.03
C PRO A 989 37.56 -42.87 47.66
N VAL A 990 38.04 -42.27 46.58
CA VAL A 990 37.57 -42.47 45.21
C VAL A 990 38.76 -42.31 44.26
N ALA A 991 38.84 -43.18 43.24
CA ALA A 991 39.77 -43.02 42.13
C ALA A 991 39.02 -42.67 40.84
N VAL A 992 39.50 -41.67 40.10
CA VAL A 992 38.95 -41.29 38.80
C VAL A 992 39.92 -41.73 37.71
N ARG A 993 39.42 -42.46 36.71
CA ARG A 993 40.19 -42.92 35.56
C ARG A 993 39.61 -42.30 34.30
N THR A 994 40.48 -41.77 33.45
CA THR A 994 40.07 -41.25 32.14
C THR A 994 41.00 -41.78 31.05
N LYS A 995 40.47 -41.92 29.84
CA LYS A 995 41.21 -42.25 28.63
C LYS A 995 40.71 -41.37 27.48
N ILE A 996 41.65 -40.87 26.70
CA ILE A 996 41.38 -40.36 25.35
C ILE A 996 42.34 -41.05 24.38
N ALA A 997 41.84 -41.56 23.26
CA ALA A 997 42.67 -42.24 22.27
C ALA A 997 42.14 -42.05 20.87
N TRP A 998 43.03 -41.81 19.92
CA TRP A 998 42.72 -41.87 18.50
C TRP A 998 42.95 -43.30 17.99
N GLU A 999 42.05 -43.78 17.15
CA GLU A 999 42.09 -45.09 16.51
C GLU A 999 41.90 -44.93 15.00
N HIS A 1000 42.75 -45.63 14.21
CA HIS A 1000 42.78 -45.54 12.75
C HIS A 1000 42.74 -46.93 12.12
N ALA A 1001 41.82 -47.14 11.20
CA ALA A 1001 41.63 -48.37 10.44
C ALA A 1001 42.69 -48.51 9.35
N THR A 1002 43.41 -49.63 9.33
CA THR A 1002 44.50 -49.92 8.38
C THR A 1002 44.03 -50.64 7.11
N SER A 1003 42.74 -50.98 7.02
CA SER A 1003 42.13 -51.72 5.93
C SER A 1003 40.92 -50.98 5.36
N ASP A 1004 40.23 -51.63 4.41
CA ASP A 1004 38.85 -51.27 4.06
C ASP A 1004 37.94 -51.39 5.29
N VAL A 1005 36.90 -50.57 5.34
CA VAL A 1005 35.93 -50.46 6.44
C VAL A 1005 34.51 -50.84 6.00
N ASP A 1006 34.31 -51.13 4.71
CA ASP A 1006 33.02 -51.55 4.19
C ASP A 1006 32.70 -52.99 4.64
N VAL A 1007 31.50 -53.17 5.20
CA VAL A 1007 31.03 -54.46 5.71
C VAL A 1007 30.00 -55.02 4.73
N GLY A 1008 30.30 -56.16 4.10
CA GLY A 1008 29.41 -56.77 3.11
C GLY A 1008 28.82 -58.11 3.52
N SER A 1009 27.58 -58.36 3.12
CA SER A 1009 26.92 -59.67 3.15
C SER A 1009 26.74 -60.22 1.73
N ARG A 1010 26.94 -61.53 1.53
CA ARG A 1010 26.73 -62.17 0.23
C ARG A 1010 25.34 -62.81 0.19
N VAL A 1011 24.48 -62.28 -0.67
CA VAL A 1011 23.07 -62.67 -0.76
C VAL A 1011 22.68 -63.08 -2.18
N ALA A 1012 21.53 -63.72 -2.33
CA ALA A 1012 20.86 -63.98 -3.60
C ALA A 1012 19.34 -64.08 -3.35
N PHE A 1013 18.52 -63.80 -4.35
CA PHE A 1013 17.08 -64.08 -4.25
C PHE A 1013 16.84 -65.60 -4.11
N GLN A 1014 15.85 -65.98 -3.31
CA GLN A 1014 15.52 -67.40 -3.13
C GLN A 1014 14.88 -68.02 -4.35
N GLN A 1015 14.11 -67.22 -5.10
CA GLN A 1015 13.44 -67.62 -6.34
C GLN A 1015 14.44 -68.02 -7.45
N GLY A 1016 15.72 -67.64 -7.34
CA GLY A 1016 16.76 -67.94 -8.33
C GLY A 1016 17.78 -66.80 -8.45
N GLY A 1017 18.76 -66.94 -9.34
CA GLY A 1017 19.66 -65.85 -9.70
C GLY A 1017 21.10 -65.95 -9.21
N SER A 1018 21.91 -64.99 -9.68
CA SER A 1018 23.31 -64.83 -9.30
C SER A 1018 23.42 -64.26 -7.87
N SER A 1019 24.47 -64.68 -7.14
CA SER A 1019 24.76 -64.07 -5.84
C SER A 1019 25.40 -62.70 -6.01
N PHE A 1020 25.02 -61.76 -5.17
CA PHE A 1020 25.56 -60.41 -5.13
C PHE A 1020 26.01 -60.03 -3.71
N ILE A 1021 26.82 -58.97 -3.61
CA ILE A 1021 27.25 -58.41 -2.33
C ILE A 1021 26.39 -57.18 -2.04
N VAL A 1022 25.91 -57.09 -0.80
CA VAL A 1022 25.27 -55.90 -0.28
C VAL A 1022 26.08 -55.39 0.90
N GLU A 1023 26.45 -54.13 0.83
CA GLU A 1023 27.22 -53.44 1.86
C GLU A 1023 26.28 -52.74 2.84
N GLY A 1024 26.58 -52.84 4.12
CA GLY A 1024 25.91 -52.13 5.19
C GLY A 1024 26.62 -50.83 5.56
N ALA A 1025 26.19 -50.22 6.66
CA ALA A 1025 26.86 -49.04 7.19
C ALA A 1025 28.34 -49.35 7.49
N PRO A 1026 29.30 -48.57 6.97
CA PRO A 1026 30.72 -48.88 7.13
C PRO A 1026 31.22 -48.69 8.57
N LEU A 1027 32.34 -49.33 8.90
CA LEU A 1027 33.06 -49.05 10.14
C LEU A 1027 33.75 -47.68 10.05
N SER A 1028 34.04 -47.08 11.21
CA SER A 1028 34.76 -45.81 11.24
C SER A 1028 36.23 -46.02 10.85
N ARG A 1029 36.69 -45.25 9.86
CA ARG A 1029 38.11 -45.22 9.45
C ARG A 1029 38.96 -44.54 10.52
N ASP A 1030 38.46 -43.46 11.09
CA ASP A 1030 39.09 -42.73 12.17
C ASP A 1030 38.09 -42.55 13.31
N SER A 1031 38.52 -42.79 14.55
CA SER A 1031 37.69 -42.50 15.73
C SER A 1031 38.49 -41.98 16.91
N VAL A 1032 37.81 -41.22 17.76
CA VAL A 1032 38.29 -40.77 19.07
C VAL A 1032 37.51 -41.53 20.14
N ASN A 1033 38.21 -42.35 20.89
CA ASN A 1033 37.70 -43.12 22.01
C ASN A 1033 37.88 -42.34 23.32
N LEU A 1034 36.81 -42.17 24.08
CA LEU A 1034 36.76 -41.53 25.38
C LEU A 1034 36.24 -42.51 26.43
N ASP A 1035 37.01 -42.75 27.49
CA ASP A 1035 36.53 -43.50 28.66
C ASP A 1035 36.66 -42.64 29.91
N ALA A 1036 35.65 -42.69 30.79
CA ALA A 1036 35.70 -42.04 32.10
C ALA A 1036 35.06 -42.96 33.13
N ALA A 1037 35.75 -43.25 34.23
CA ALA A 1037 35.26 -44.14 35.27
C ALA A 1037 35.61 -43.63 36.67
N ILE A 1038 34.71 -43.87 37.60
CA ILE A 1038 34.87 -43.61 39.02
C ILE A 1038 34.86 -44.96 39.74
N GLU A 1039 35.91 -45.25 40.50
CA GLU A 1039 36.03 -46.47 41.31
C GLU A 1039 36.04 -46.09 42.80
N TRP A 1040 35.10 -46.66 43.55
CA TRP A 1040 34.98 -46.52 44.98
C TRP A 1040 35.39 -47.84 45.67
N PRO A 1041 36.55 -47.88 46.36
CA PRO A 1041 36.91 -49.01 47.22
C PRO A 1041 36.08 -48.97 48.50
N ALA A 1042 34.89 -49.59 48.47
CA ALA A 1042 34.00 -49.66 49.63
C ALA A 1042 34.65 -50.41 50.82
N THR A 1043 35.49 -51.42 50.54
CA THR A 1043 36.37 -52.08 51.52
C THR A 1043 37.71 -52.44 50.88
N SER A 1044 38.66 -52.98 51.66
CA SER A 1044 39.92 -53.52 51.12
C SER A 1044 39.72 -54.72 50.18
N ALA A 1045 38.58 -55.41 50.27
CA ALA A 1045 38.25 -56.58 49.46
C ALA A 1045 37.17 -56.31 48.40
N PHE A 1046 36.51 -55.15 48.40
CA PHE A 1046 35.37 -54.86 47.54
C PHE A 1046 35.42 -53.44 46.97
N SER A 1047 35.32 -53.32 45.64
CA SER A 1047 35.13 -52.04 44.95
C SER A 1047 33.89 -52.04 44.07
N LEU A 1048 33.25 -50.88 44.01
CA LEU A 1048 32.16 -50.55 43.10
C LEU A 1048 32.64 -49.45 42.17
N GLY A 1049 32.15 -49.43 40.94
CA GLY A 1049 32.45 -48.33 40.03
C GLY A 1049 31.33 -48.06 39.04
N ALA A 1050 31.31 -46.83 38.54
CA ALA A 1050 30.47 -46.42 37.44
C ALA A 1050 31.37 -45.83 36.34
N GLY A 1051 31.04 -46.10 35.08
CA GLY A 1051 31.83 -45.64 33.96
C GLY A 1051 31.00 -45.31 32.73
N TYR A 1052 31.55 -44.39 31.96
CA TYR A 1052 31.13 -44.03 30.61
C TYR A 1052 32.20 -44.49 29.62
N THR A 1053 31.75 -45.00 28.48
CA THR A 1053 32.57 -45.40 27.34
C THR A 1053 31.99 -44.73 26.10
N GLY A 1054 32.82 -44.16 25.25
CA GLY A 1054 32.41 -43.44 24.05
C GLY A 1054 33.42 -43.59 22.92
N SER A 1055 32.95 -43.68 21.69
CA SER A 1055 33.74 -43.65 20.46
C SER A 1055 33.05 -42.72 19.48
N ILE A 1056 33.72 -41.63 19.10
CA ILE A 1056 33.22 -40.67 18.12
C ILE A 1056 34.06 -40.84 16.86
N GLY A 1057 33.47 -41.39 15.82
CA GLY A 1057 34.13 -41.75 14.57
C GLY A 1057 33.73 -40.88 13.39
N SER A 1058 34.46 -41.04 12.29
CA SER A 1058 34.16 -40.41 11.00
C SER A 1058 32.86 -40.90 10.36
N ARG A 1059 32.27 -41.99 10.88
CA ARG A 1059 31.07 -42.66 10.37
C ARG A 1059 30.07 -42.96 11.50
N GLY A 1060 30.01 -42.09 12.51
CA GLY A 1060 29.05 -42.19 13.60
C GLY A 1060 29.69 -42.39 14.97
N GLU A 1061 28.85 -42.65 15.97
CA GLU A 1061 29.19 -42.61 17.37
C GLU A 1061 28.59 -43.78 18.17
N ASP A 1062 29.35 -44.28 19.14
CA ASP A 1062 28.97 -45.36 20.02
C ASP A 1062 29.22 -44.95 21.46
N HIS A 1063 28.21 -45.07 22.31
CA HIS A 1063 28.23 -44.61 23.69
C HIS A 1063 27.66 -45.68 24.61
N GLY A 1064 28.17 -45.72 25.84
CA GLY A 1064 27.64 -46.63 26.85
C GLY A 1064 27.92 -46.18 28.26
N ILE A 1065 27.10 -46.69 29.17
CA ILE A 1065 27.24 -46.53 30.61
C ILE A 1065 27.32 -47.91 31.25
N ARG A 1066 28.19 -48.07 32.24
CA ARG A 1066 28.38 -49.34 32.96
C ARG A 1066 28.50 -49.15 34.46
N ALA A 1067 27.95 -50.11 35.20
CA ALA A 1067 28.24 -50.34 36.61
C ALA A 1067 29.16 -51.55 36.73
N SER A 1068 30.15 -51.45 37.62
CA SER A 1068 31.19 -52.47 37.83
C SER A 1068 31.27 -52.84 39.29
N ALA A 1069 31.54 -54.11 39.57
CA ALA A 1069 31.79 -54.63 40.91
C ALA A 1069 33.03 -55.53 40.89
N THR A 1070 33.88 -55.45 41.91
CA THR A 1070 35.07 -56.31 42.03
C THR A 1070 35.28 -56.76 43.47
N VAL A 1071 35.40 -58.07 43.66
CA VAL A 1071 35.70 -58.73 44.94
C VAL A 1071 37.10 -59.34 44.86
N ARG A 1072 37.94 -59.11 45.86
CA ARG A 1072 39.34 -59.57 45.92
C ARG A 1072 39.52 -60.54 47.10
N PHE A 1073 40.22 -61.65 46.86
CA PHE A 1073 40.41 -62.77 47.81
C PHE A 1073 41.88 -63.04 48.10
#